data_AF-A0A4Z2BM69-F1
#
_entry.id   AF-A0A4Z2BM69-F1
#
_cell.length_a   1.000
_cell.length_b   1.000
_cell.length_c   1.000
_cell.angle_alpha   90.00
_cell.angle_beta   90.00
_cell.angle_gamma   90.00
#
_symmetry.space_group_name_H-M   'P 1'
#
loop_
_entity.id
_entity.type
_entity.pdbx_description
1 polymer ?
#
loop_
_entity_poly.entity_id
_entity_poly.type
_entity_poly.pdbx_seq_one_letter_code
_entity_poly.pdbx_strand_id
1 'polypeptide(L)'
;MASTSRPSCVSVVSNVTLVDNGLGIMPFIYAPPSLSHAFADKPVHIQNALIVGSSPNFNCSDTLSNSDFNILNSEGHRAPRPLNGGRSGICWPNFASGHNTAPVKVHHLNMNYNAIKGLMTVQNTVFVGFRNVCSSETNFMFITNPINEDLQHPIHTSGITVVDSTDEAKVFIHRPDISKVNPSDCVDMDCDAKKKTTLKDLDGSILGTVGSVISQSEYEWDGDPRRGLGDYRIPKVMLSFPNGSSIPVEQIAPHKGVIRKDCEYMRTWQGYKCTGLDYRMLVIESLDADTETRRLSPVAVLGDGFVDLINGPQDHGWCAGYTCQKRVSLFHSIIATNHSFDIFFSSVSPQKLRLMMLNADPAESVLVSVFYSKPQRLDVYADNVLVAPTNAEWNADNTDYILKKPTYPGQYVPQLSAILGTNYFDQDYKMLKVLVRGSQPVEVRTSPVLVIAFELPAMTEDEFFGDNLVQNLATFLKVPPDMIRITQIIREGGSARRRKRSVGLKVEVEIKKPPVQQMGNSTDNEEDFTLLKSLADNLGQAAVSGNLSQSIGFNVSSMGLIPPPPSSSDDSWKEETTTEVTREEPTVSYVSSVNNLLLIVEPIAGEFVGPLYQQPSLMAVDEQGNCVAVGVTTLTVTASLQDAIGNSISGLFGNTTLLFKSCWANFSDLSILHSGENLTMAFTLKDWAAQSRSFNVRNISTTQPPMTTSNSTKPITTHEPSPTTDNSIFGSGSVLSAGCLCLITVIYSVVCNSI
;
A
#
# COMPACT_ATOMS: atom_id res chain seq x y z
N MET A 1 -2.57 -1.21 -19.79
CA MET A 1 -2.97 0.05 -20.45
C MET A 1 -2.19 0.21 -21.76
N ALA A 2 -2.69 0.99 -22.74
CA ALA A 2 -2.16 0.99 -24.10
C ALA A 2 -0.72 1.55 -24.25
N SER A 3 0.13 0.79 -24.95
CA SER A 3 1.50 1.12 -25.34
C SER A 3 1.57 2.16 -26.47
N THR A 4 0.86 3.28 -26.31
CA THR A 4 0.86 4.38 -27.29
C THR A 4 2.23 5.04 -27.38
N SER A 5 2.99 4.68 -28.40
CA SER A 5 4.33 5.18 -28.71
C SER A 5 4.32 6.63 -29.20
N ARG A 6 3.94 7.55 -28.32
CA ARG A 6 4.33 8.97 -28.46
C ARG A 6 5.85 9.03 -28.60
N PRO A 7 6.40 9.89 -29.48
CA PRO A 7 7.83 9.96 -29.72
C PRO A 7 8.57 10.22 -28.40
N SER A 8 9.51 9.34 -28.06
CA SER A 8 10.33 9.47 -26.87
C SER A 8 11.27 10.66 -27.03
N CYS A 9 11.06 11.70 -26.22
CA CYS A 9 11.99 12.82 -26.16
C CYS A 9 13.31 12.34 -25.56
N VAL A 10 14.29 12.06 -26.42
CA VAL A 10 15.68 11.79 -26.08
C VAL A 10 16.40 13.13 -25.86
N SER A 11 17.14 13.27 -24.77
CA SER A 11 17.98 14.45 -24.53
C SER A 11 19.45 14.12 -24.75
N VAL A 12 20.12 14.88 -25.63
CA VAL A 12 21.52 14.63 -26.00
C VAL A 12 22.37 15.86 -25.68
N VAL A 13 23.46 15.66 -24.94
CA VAL A 13 24.54 16.62 -24.73
C VAL A 13 25.79 16.04 -25.36
N SER A 14 26.30 16.67 -26.43
CA SER A 14 27.37 16.09 -27.25
C SER A 14 28.42 17.11 -27.68
N ASN A 15 29.69 16.69 -27.70
CA ASN A 15 30.82 17.50 -28.19
C ASN A 15 30.98 18.84 -27.42
N VAL A 16 30.80 18.80 -26.10
CA VAL A 16 30.87 19.97 -25.21
C VAL A 16 32.18 20.02 -24.42
N THR A 17 32.65 21.23 -24.13
CA THR A 17 33.75 21.49 -23.20
C THR A 17 33.23 22.35 -22.05
N LEU A 18 33.35 21.84 -20.82
CA LEU A 18 32.85 22.43 -19.59
C LEU A 18 34.05 22.59 -18.64
N VAL A 19 34.28 23.79 -18.11
CA VAL A 19 35.51 24.16 -17.37
C VAL A 19 35.15 25.04 -16.19
N ASP A 20 35.68 24.72 -15.01
CA ASP A 20 35.50 25.46 -13.74
C ASP A 20 34.04 25.63 -13.27
N ASN A 21 33.09 24.95 -13.93
CA ASN A 21 31.66 25.07 -13.71
C ASN A 21 31.24 24.80 -12.25
N GLY A 22 30.22 25.53 -11.78
CA GLY A 22 29.59 25.30 -10.47
C GLY A 22 29.19 23.84 -10.27
N LEU A 23 28.45 23.35 -11.26
CA LEU A 23 28.17 21.97 -11.64
C LEU A 23 28.12 21.95 -13.18
N GLY A 24 28.70 20.96 -13.84
CA GLY A 24 28.77 20.90 -15.30
C GLY A 24 27.42 20.57 -15.98
N ILE A 25 26.82 19.42 -15.65
CA ILE A 25 25.57 18.94 -16.27
C ILE A 25 24.58 18.45 -15.18
N MET A 26 23.31 18.85 -15.28
CA MET A 26 22.23 18.40 -14.40
C MET A 26 20.93 18.18 -15.20
N PRO A 27 20.57 16.92 -15.52
CA PRO A 27 19.38 16.63 -16.33
C PRO A 27 18.08 16.70 -15.52
N PHE A 28 17.07 17.40 -16.07
CA PHE A 28 15.68 17.35 -15.64
C PHE A 28 14.81 16.90 -16.79
N ILE A 29 14.12 15.78 -16.63
CA ILE A 29 13.24 15.19 -17.64
C ILE A 29 11.85 15.04 -17.02
N TYR A 30 10.85 15.63 -17.66
CA TYR A 30 9.49 15.69 -17.13
C TYR A 30 8.53 14.81 -17.93
N ALA A 31 7.60 14.14 -17.22
CA ALA A 31 6.50 13.32 -17.74
C ALA A 31 6.94 12.05 -18.50
N PRO A 32 6.10 10.99 -18.56
CA PRO A 32 4.70 10.89 -18.11
C PRO A 32 4.54 10.85 -16.58
N PRO A 33 3.34 11.19 -16.05
CA PRO A 33 3.07 11.18 -14.63
C PRO A 33 2.80 9.77 -14.09
N SER A 34 3.51 9.37 -13.03
CA SER A 34 3.40 8.03 -12.44
C SER A 34 2.05 7.77 -11.77
N LEU A 35 1.37 8.81 -11.27
CA LEU A 35 0.01 8.73 -10.71
C LEU A 35 -1.03 8.22 -11.72
N SER A 36 -0.79 8.36 -13.03
CA SER A 36 -1.66 7.77 -14.07
C SER A 36 -1.17 6.39 -14.55
N HIS A 37 -0.27 5.75 -13.79
CA HIS A 37 0.43 4.50 -14.13
C HIS A 37 1.12 4.50 -15.51
N ALA A 38 1.45 5.69 -16.02
CA ALA A 38 2.04 5.87 -17.33
C ALA A 38 3.56 5.95 -17.23
N PHE A 39 4.25 5.23 -18.13
CA PHE A 39 5.70 5.22 -18.24
C PHE A 39 6.14 5.37 -19.70
N ALA A 40 7.35 5.90 -19.92
CA ALA A 40 7.96 6.00 -21.24
C ALA A 40 9.48 5.99 -21.12
N ASP A 41 10.16 5.34 -22.06
CA ASP A 41 11.62 5.33 -22.16
C ASP A 41 12.11 6.67 -22.74
N LYS A 42 12.74 7.50 -21.91
CA LYS A 42 13.21 8.84 -22.27
C LYS A 42 14.68 9.01 -21.85
N PRO A 43 15.65 8.44 -22.59
CA PRO A 43 17.05 8.45 -22.16
C PRO A 43 17.70 9.82 -22.27
N VAL A 44 18.69 10.04 -21.40
CA VAL A 44 19.64 11.17 -21.46
C VAL A 44 21.00 10.63 -21.90
N HIS A 45 21.56 11.17 -22.98
CA HIS A 45 22.88 10.79 -23.48
C HIS A 45 23.87 11.96 -23.35
N ILE A 46 24.92 11.77 -22.55
CA ILE A 46 26.08 12.66 -22.48
C ILE A 46 27.22 11.96 -23.21
N GLN A 47 27.74 12.54 -24.28
CA GLN A 47 28.73 11.89 -25.15
C GLN A 47 29.82 12.84 -25.64
N ASN A 48 31.05 12.34 -25.79
CA ASN A 48 32.19 13.08 -26.35
C ASN A 48 32.43 14.43 -25.61
N ALA A 49 32.33 14.43 -24.28
CA ALA A 49 32.44 15.64 -23.47
C ALA A 49 33.83 15.76 -22.82
N LEU A 50 34.35 16.98 -22.73
CA LEU A 50 35.48 17.33 -21.87
C LEU A 50 34.95 18.12 -20.67
N ILE A 51 35.13 17.58 -19.47
CA ILE A 51 34.67 18.20 -18.23
C ILE A 51 35.89 18.41 -17.32
N VAL A 52 36.20 19.67 -17.02
CA VAL A 52 37.36 20.07 -16.22
C VAL A 52 36.84 20.63 -14.89
N GLY A 53 37.12 19.90 -13.81
CA GLY A 53 36.77 20.26 -12.43
C GLY A 53 37.43 21.58 -12.04
N SER A 54 38.76 21.66 -12.06
CA SER A 54 39.48 22.93 -11.89
C SER A 54 40.61 23.10 -12.89
N SER A 55 40.67 24.26 -13.53
CA SER A 55 41.77 24.67 -14.40
C SER A 55 42.95 25.23 -13.58
N PRO A 56 44.20 25.24 -14.10
CA PRO A 56 45.37 25.71 -13.35
C PRO A 56 45.35 27.18 -12.90
N ASN A 57 44.45 27.99 -13.48
CA ASN A 57 44.35 29.43 -13.20
C ASN A 57 43.20 29.78 -12.24
N PHE A 58 42.35 28.80 -11.86
CA PHE A 58 41.17 29.02 -11.03
C PHE A 58 41.40 28.47 -9.62
N ASN A 59 41.27 29.33 -8.60
CA ASN A 59 41.51 29.00 -7.20
C ASN A 59 40.22 29.17 -6.34
N CYS A 60 40.28 28.95 -5.03
CA CYS A 60 39.09 28.99 -4.17
C CYS A 60 38.71 30.38 -3.65
N SER A 61 39.56 31.41 -3.83
CA SER A 61 39.15 32.81 -3.56
C SER A 61 38.40 33.44 -4.74
N ASP A 62 38.50 32.86 -5.93
CA ASP A 62 37.81 33.28 -7.17
C ASP A 62 36.30 33.01 -7.05
N THR A 63 35.61 33.91 -6.35
CA THR A 63 34.22 33.77 -5.93
C THR A 63 33.34 34.86 -6.54
N LEU A 64 32.06 34.55 -6.74
CA LEU A 64 31.07 35.52 -7.20
C LEU A 64 30.67 36.45 -6.04
N SER A 65 30.79 37.76 -6.24
CA SER A 65 30.44 38.74 -5.20
C SER A 65 28.92 38.85 -5.00
N ASN A 66 28.46 38.54 -3.79
CA ASN A 66 27.06 38.74 -3.37
C ASN A 66 26.65 40.23 -3.27
N SER A 67 27.51 41.17 -3.67
CA SER A 67 27.14 42.59 -3.87
C SER A 67 26.29 42.83 -5.12
N ASP A 68 26.29 41.92 -6.10
CA ASP A 68 25.40 42.03 -7.27
C ASP A 68 24.02 41.46 -6.94
N PHE A 69 22.98 42.22 -7.29
CA PHE A 69 21.58 41.88 -6.99
C PHE A 69 21.13 40.57 -7.64
N ASN A 70 21.60 40.26 -8.86
CA ASN A 70 21.28 39.02 -9.56
C ASN A 70 22.05 37.86 -8.94
N ILE A 71 23.30 38.08 -8.51
CA ILE A 71 24.09 37.08 -7.78
C ILE A 71 23.44 36.75 -6.43
N LEU A 72 22.92 37.73 -5.69
CA LEU A 72 22.22 37.44 -4.43
C LEU A 72 20.87 36.73 -4.66
N ASN A 73 20.01 37.23 -5.54
CA ASN A 73 18.67 36.66 -5.74
C ASN A 73 18.66 35.32 -6.51
N SER A 74 19.70 35.00 -7.29
CA SER A 74 19.81 33.69 -7.96
C SER A 74 20.32 32.57 -7.06
N GLU A 75 20.80 32.85 -5.85
CA GLU A 75 21.52 31.88 -5.00
C GLU A 75 20.75 30.58 -4.80
N GLY A 76 19.50 30.64 -4.30
CA GLY A 76 18.65 29.47 -4.09
C GLY A 76 18.25 28.73 -5.36
N HIS A 77 18.44 29.32 -6.54
CA HIS A 77 18.10 28.73 -7.84
C HIS A 77 19.27 28.01 -8.52
N ARG A 78 20.49 28.12 -7.96
CA ARG A 78 21.71 27.53 -8.52
C ARG A 78 21.70 26.01 -8.49
N ALA A 79 22.66 25.43 -9.21
CA ALA A 79 22.99 24.03 -9.07
C ALA A 79 23.59 23.71 -7.69
N PRO A 80 23.39 22.49 -7.17
CA PRO A 80 23.98 22.06 -5.92
C PRO A 80 25.51 21.96 -6.00
N ARG A 81 26.15 22.03 -4.83
CA ARG A 81 27.60 21.97 -4.62
C ARG A 81 27.91 20.84 -3.62
N PRO A 82 29.13 20.29 -3.59
CA PRO A 82 29.54 19.38 -2.52
C PRO A 82 29.53 20.11 -1.16
N LEU A 83 29.30 19.36 -0.08
CA LEU A 83 28.97 19.90 1.26
C LEU A 83 29.97 20.95 1.80
N ASN A 84 31.25 20.81 1.47
CA ASN A 84 32.33 21.66 1.99
C ASN A 84 32.82 22.69 0.95
N GLY A 85 32.10 22.88 -0.16
CA GLY A 85 32.57 23.55 -1.36
C GLY A 85 33.22 22.58 -2.36
N GLY A 86 33.86 23.12 -3.39
CA GLY A 86 34.33 22.37 -4.56
C GLY A 86 33.30 22.31 -5.70
N ARG A 87 33.71 21.82 -6.87
CA ARG A 87 32.90 21.76 -8.10
C ARG A 87 32.36 20.36 -8.36
N SER A 88 31.49 20.22 -9.35
CA SER A 88 31.00 18.89 -9.76
C SER A 88 30.85 18.75 -11.27
N GLY A 89 31.12 17.55 -11.80
CA GLY A 89 31.04 17.28 -13.23
C GLY A 89 29.61 17.08 -13.71
N ILE A 90 28.99 15.98 -13.28
CA ILE A 90 27.65 15.55 -13.68
C ILE A 90 26.84 15.25 -12.42
N CYS A 91 25.59 15.70 -12.37
CA CYS A 91 24.65 15.33 -11.31
C CYS A 91 23.74 14.18 -11.75
N TRP A 92 23.34 13.33 -10.81
CA TRP A 92 22.37 12.26 -11.07
C TRP A 92 21.05 12.83 -11.66
N PRO A 93 20.45 12.13 -12.62
CA PRO A 93 19.35 12.66 -13.41
C PRO A 93 18.04 12.65 -12.61
N ASN A 94 17.27 13.73 -12.71
CA ASN A 94 15.91 13.77 -12.19
C ASN A 94 14.90 13.47 -13.31
N PHE A 95 14.22 12.32 -13.24
CA PHE A 95 13.03 12.04 -14.04
C PHE A 95 11.79 12.19 -13.16
N ALA A 96 11.04 13.27 -13.33
CA ALA A 96 9.89 13.62 -12.53
C ALA A 96 8.58 13.57 -13.33
N SER A 97 7.46 13.31 -12.66
CA SER A 97 6.13 13.20 -13.28
C SER A 97 5.65 14.49 -13.96
N GLY A 98 6.13 15.64 -13.52
CA GLY A 98 5.75 16.97 -14.01
C GLY A 98 6.80 18.03 -13.67
N HIS A 99 6.61 19.24 -14.20
CA HIS A 99 7.48 20.39 -13.95
C HIS A 99 7.20 20.98 -12.56
N ASN A 100 8.25 21.38 -11.83
CA ASN A 100 8.19 21.95 -10.47
C ASN A 100 7.77 23.43 -10.39
N THR A 101 7.07 23.96 -11.40
CA THR A 101 6.74 25.40 -11.57
C THR A 101 7.87 26.42 -11.34
N ALA A 102 9.14 26.03 -11.47
CA ALA A 102 10.25 26.98 -11.53
C ALA A 102 10.09 27.99 -12.69
N PRO A 103 10.51 29.27 -12.54
CA PRO A 103 11.32 29.82 -11.46
C PRO A 103 10.53 30.34 -10.24
N VAL A 104 9.24 30.04 -10.07
CA VAL A 104 8.51 30.32 -8.80
C VAL A 104 9.03 29.45 -7.64
N LYS A 105 9.71 28.35 -8.00
CA LYS A 105 10.36 27.39 -7.10
C LYS A 105 11.80 27.16 -7.55
N VAL A 106 12.63 26.67 -6.63
CA VAL A 106 14.03 26.30 -6.88
C VAL A 106 14.12 25.31 -8.05
N HIS A 107 14.94 25.62 -9.07
CA HIS A 107 14.98 24.85 -10.32
C HIS A 107 15.23 23.35 -10.13
N HIS A 108 16.06 22.99 -9.14
CA HIS A 108 16.48 21.61 -8.90
C HIS A 108 15.72 20.90 -7.77
N LEU A 109 14.72 21.55 -7.16
CA LEU A 109 13.81 20.95 -6.19
C LEU A 109 12.82 20.03 -6.91
N ASN A 110 12.61 18.81 -6.40
CA ASN A 110 11.49 18.01 -6.86
C ASN A 110 10.18 18.44 -6.16
N MET A 111 9.09 18.59 -6.92
CA MET A 111 7.74 18.88 -6.39
C MET A 111 6.65 18.02 -7.07
N ASN A 112 7.02 16.84 -7.56
CA ASN A 112 6.14 15.88 -8.22
C ASN A 112 6.66 14.47 -7.88
N TYR A 113 5.80 13.45 -7.90
CA TYR A 113 6.30 12.07 -7.82
C TYR A 113 7.32 11.77 -8.92
N ASN A 114 8.28 10.90 -8.65
CA ASN A 114 9.23 10.40 -9.65
C ASN A 114 8.51 9.76 -10.85
N ALA A 115 9.09 9.88 -12.04
CA ALA A 115 8.68 9.11 -13.20
C ALA A 115 9.15 7.64 -13.05
N ILE A 116 8.38 6.70 -13.59
CA ILE A 116 8.61 5.26 -13.38
C ILE A 116 9.92 4.80 -14.04
N LYS A 117 10.17 5.24 -15.28
CA LYS A 117 11.38 4.96 -16.07
C LYS A 117 12.28 6.20 -16.18
N GLY A 118 13.59 5.96 -16.29
CA GLY A 118 14.61 6.97 -16.55
C GLY A 118 16.00 6.33 -16.59
N LEU A 119 16.87 6.84 -17.47
CA LEU A 119 18.28 6.42 -17.58
C LEU A 119 19.12 7.57 -18.11
N MET A 120 20.30 7.79 -17.53
CA MET A 120 21.37 8.56 -18.16
C MET A 120 22.52 7.65 -18.58
N THR A 121 23.05 7.86 -19.79
CA THR A 121 24.30 7.24 -20.25
C THR A 121 25.39 8.30 -20.41
N VAL A 122 26.57 8.08 -19.86
CA VAL A 122 27.75 8.94 -20.06
C VAL A 122 28.81 8.16 -20.83
N GLN A 123 29.17 8.65 -22.01
CA GLN A 123 30.01 7.95 -22.98
C GLN A 123 31.18 8.82 -23.46
N ASN A 124 32.33 8.22 -23.75
CA ASN A 124 33.48 8.89 -24.39
C ASN A 124 33.85 10.23 -23.72
N THR A 125 33.82 10.29 -22.39
CA THR A 125 33.87 11.56 -21.62
C THR A 125 35.16 11.65 -20.81
N VAL A 126 35.84 12.78 -20.94
CA VAL A 126 37.11 13.06 -20.26
C VAL A 126 36.85 13.92 -19.03
N PHE A 127 37.19 13.41 -17.85
CA PHE A 127 37.17 14.16 -16.58
C PHE A 127 38.59 14.57 -16.18
N VAL A 128 38.80 15.87 -15.90
CA VAL A 128 40.10 16.44 -15.54
C VAL A 128 40.02 17.22 -14.23
N GLY A 129 40.97 17.06 -13.31
CA GLY A 129 41.07 17.92 -12.11
C GLY A 129 40.00 17.68 -11.03
N PHE A 130 39.52 16.45 -10.89
CA PHE A 130 38.57 16.02 -9.85
C PHE A 130 39.30 15.42 -8.66
N ARG A 131 39.56 16.26 -7.67
CA ARG A 131 40.35 15.97 -6.46
C ARG A 131 40.06 17.02 -5.38
N ASN A 132 40.70 16.89 -4.23
CA ASN A 132 40.84 18.00 -3.28
C ASN A 132 41.62 19.15 -3.96
N VAL A 133 41.04 20.36 -3.95
CA VAL A 133 41.63 21.55 -4.59
C VAL A 133 42.03 22.61 -3.57
N CYS A 134 41.37 22.66 -2.42
CA CYS A 134 41.73 23.52 -1.28
C CYS A 134 41.59 22.74 0.03
N SER A 135 41.86 23.37 1.18
CA SER A 135 41.91 22.72 2.50
C SER A 135 40.60 22.03 2.94
N SER A 136 39.45 22.42 2.39
CA SER A 136 38.15 21.78 2.61
C SER A 136 37.38 21.44 1.32
N GLU A 137 37.79 21.95 0.15
CA GLU A 137 37.04 21.83 -1.11
C GLU A 137 37.51 20.65 -1.96
N THR A 138 36.56 19.83 -2.40
CA THR A 138 36.78 18.65 -3.25
C THR A 138 35.91 18.75 -4.51
N ASN A 139 36.52 18.63 -5.68
CA ASN A 139 35.80 18.53 -6.96
C ASN A 139 35.37 17.07 -7.19
N PHE A 140 34.08 16.78 -7.38
CA PHE A 140 33.58 15.42 -7.65
C PHE A 140 33.09 15.19 -9.09
N MET A 141 33.42 14.05 -9.72
CA MET A 141 32.97 13.78 -11.10
C MET A 141 31.45 13.59 -11.17
N PHE A 142 30.89 12.79 -10.27
CA PHE A 142 29.46 12.52 -10.15
C PHE A 142 28.93 12.89 -8.76
N ILE A 143 27.80 13.58 -8.68
CA ILE A 143 27.18 14.02 -7.41
C ILE A 143 25.65 13.83 -7.40
N THR A 144 25.06 13.35 -6.30
CA THR A 144 23.58 13.33 -6.19
C THR A 144 23.01 14.72 -5.93
N ASN A 145 21.77 14.96 -6.33
CA ASN A 145 21.04 16.16 -5.95
C ASN A 145 20.69 16.10 -4.44
N PRO A 146 21.10 17.08 -3.62
CA PRO A 146 20.85 17.07 -2.18
C PRO A 146 19.41 17.40 -1.79
N ILE A 147 18.59 17.99 -2.67
CA ILE A 147 17.19 18.39 -2.40
C ILE A 147 16.17 17.62 -3.27
N ASN A 148 16.57 16.46 -3.79
CA ASN A 148 15.65 15.47 -4.36
C ASN A 148 15.71 14.20 -3.51
N GLU A 149 14.67 13.99 -2.70
CA GLU A 149 14.55 12.85 -1.78
C GLU A 149 13.82 11.64 -2.41
N ASP A 150 13.08 11.82 -3.51
CA ASP A 150 12.16 10.79 -4.03
C ASP A 150 12.89 9.66 -4.78
N LEU A 151 13.45 9.97 -5.96
CA LEU A 151 14.27 9.04 -6.74
C LEU A 151 15.33 9.79 -7.57
N GLN A 152 16.48 9.15 -7.75
CA GLN A 152 17.54 9.56 -8.68
C GLN A 152 17.94 8.35 -9.53
N HIS A 153 17.53 8.35 -10.80
CA HIS A 153 17.57 7.19 -11.69
C HIS A 153 18.98 6.78 -12.13
N PRO A 154 19.20 5.56 -12.64
CA PRO A 154 20.55 5.03 -12.87
C PRO A 154 21.38 5.83 -13.87
N ILE A 155 22.70 5.76 -13.68
CA ILE A 155 23.71 6.20 -14.65
C ILE A 155 24.43 4.96 -15.20
N HIS A 156 24.53 4.81 -16.52
CA HIS A 156 25.45 3.85 -17.14
C HIS A 156 26.66 4.61 -17.73
N THR A 157 27.87 4.12 -17.52
CA THR A 157 29.12 4.76 -17.98
C THR A 157 29.93 3.85 -18.89
N SER A 158 30.58 4.42 -19.91
CA SER A 158 31.56 3.75 -20.77
C SER A 158 32.50 4.75 -21.45
N GLY A 159 33.68 4.32 -21.89
CA GLY A 159 34.67 5.17 -22.58
C GLY A 159 35.14 6.38 -21.75
N ILE A 160 35.08 6.30 -20.42
CA ILE A 160 35.48 7.38 -19.53
C ILE A 160 37.02 7.50 -19.49
N THR A 161 37.54 8.72 -19.57
CA THR A 161 38.98 8.99 -19.39
C THR A 161 39.16 9.88 -18.17
N VAL A 162 39.99 9.44 -17.21
CA VAL A 162 40.25 10.17 -15.97
C VAL A 162 41.67 10.74 -15.99
N VAL A 163 41.80 12.05 -15.81
CA VAL A 163 43.08 12.78 -15.84
C VAL A 163 43.23 13.65 -14.60
N ASP A 164 44.41 13.66 -13.98
CA ASP A 164 44.78 14.57 -12.88
C ASP A 164 43.73 14.62 -11.72
N SER A 165 43.16 13.45 -11.40
CA SER A 165 42.01 13.25 -10.51
C SER A 165 42.25 12.03 -9.61
N THR A 166 41.52 11.91 -8.49
CA THR A 166 41.69 10.77 -7.54
C THR A 166 40.48 9.84 -7.47
N ASP A 167 40.62 8.63 -6.91
CA ASP A 167 39.52 7.64 -6.84
C ASP A 167 38.42 8.11 -5.88
N GLU A 168 38.82 8.74 -4.76
CA GLU A 168 37.93 9.27 -3.72
C GLU A 168 36.95 10.32 -4.25
N ALA A 169 37.31 11.00 -5.35
CA ALA A 169 36.61 12.11 -5.98
C ALA A 169 35.72 11.69 -7.17
N LYS A 170 35.60 10.40 -7.48
CA LYS A 170 34.76 9.93 -8.60
C LYS A 170 33.26 10.09 -8.34
N VAL A 171 32.81 9.80 -7.12
CA VAL A 171 31.38 9.82 -6.75
C VAL A 171 31.19 10.53 -5.40
N PHE A 172 30.08 11.26 -5.26
CA PHE A 172 29.55 11.69 -3.97
C PHE A 172 28.03 11.48 -3.88
N ILE A 173 27.59 10.59 -3.00
CA ILE A 173 26.18 10.35 -2.69
C ILE A 173 25.85 11.04 -1.37
N HIS A 174 24.97 12.04 -1.39
CA HIS A 174 24.45 12.70 -0.17
C HIS A 174 23.70 11.72 0.75
N ARG A 175 23.57 12.06 2.05
CA ARG A 175 22.68 11.32 2.97
C ARG A 175 21.24 11.84 2.90
N PRO A 176 20.22 11.00 3.16
CA PRO A 176 18.83 11.45 3.29
C PRO A 176 18.69 12.55 4.33
N ASP A 177 17.91 13.58 4.01
CA ASP A 177 17.67 14.68 4.94
C ASP A 177 16.73 14.23 6.06
N ILE A 178 17.23 14.21 7.29
CA ILE A 178 16.47 13.77 8.46
C ILE A 178 15.31 14.70 8.81
N SER A 179 15.34 15.96 8.36
CA SER A 179 14.21 16.89 8.53
C SER A 179 12.99 16.50 7.70
N LYS A 180 13.19 15.72 6.63
CA LYS A 180 12.14 15.16 5.77
C LYS A 180 11.46 13.93 6.38
N VAL A 181 11.95 13.40 7.50
CA VAL A 181 11.26 12.36 8.26
C VAL A 181 10.19 12.98 9.15
N ASN A 182 9.10 13.44 8.52
CA ASN A 182 7.96 14.05 9.19
C ASN A 182 6.64 13.77 8.43
N PRO A 183 5.46 13.90 9.08
CA PRO A 183 4.14 13.57 8.49
C PRO A 183 3.74 14.32 7.20
N SER A 184 4.43 15.41 6.86
CA SER A 184 4.20 16.20 5.63
C SER A 184 5.09 15.80 4.47
N ASP A 185 6.10 14.95 4.69
CA ASP A 185 7.11 14.56 3.69
C ASP A 185 7.23 13.02 3.63
N CYS A 186 8.24 12.43 4.27
CA CYS A 186 8.54 10.98 4.25
C CYS A 186 7.82 10.17 5.36
N VAL A 187 6.93 10.83 6.11
CA VAL A 187 6.17 10.33 7.27
C VAL A 187 7.03 10.06 8.51
N ASP A 188 7.69 8.90 8.57
CA ASP A 188 8.34 8.37 9.78
C ASP A 188 9.55 7.45 9.49
N MET A 189 10.06 7.51 8.26
CA MET A 189 11.27 6.85 7.78
C MET A 189 11.96 7.76 6.74
N ASP A 190 13.27 7.63 6.54
CA ASP A 190 13.99 8.30 5.43
C ASP A 190 13.31 8.03 4.06
N CYS A 191 13.34 9.01 3.15
CA CYS A 191 12.99 8.80 1.73
C CYS A 191 14.16 8.17 0.94
N ASP A 192 13.85 7.69 -0.27
CA ASP A 192 14.66 6.67 -0.96
C ASP A 192 15.71 7.15 -1.96
N ALA A 193 15.63 8.35 -2.55
CA ALA A 193 16.50 8.75 -3.68
C ALA A 193 17.99 8.46 -3.44
N LYS A 194 18.47 8.92 -2.29
CA LYS A 194 19.86 8.83 -1.84
C LYS A 194 20.23 7.45 -1.27
N LYS A 195 19.23 6.59 -1.05
CA LYS A 195 19.34 5.19 -0.60
C LYS A 195 19.30 4.19 -1.76
N LYS A 196 18.72 4.58 -2.90
CA LYS A 196 18.57 3.76 -4.12
C LYS A 196 19.36 4.30 -5.33
N THR A 197 20.26 5.26 -5.13
CA THR A 197 21.15 5.81 -6.18
C THR A 197 22.09 4.72 -6.73
N THR A 198 22.21 4.62 -8.06
CA THR A 198 23.13 3.69 -8.73
C THR A 198 23.89 4.29 -9.90
N LEU A 199 25.12 3.83 -10.11
CA LEU A 199 25.90 4.01 -11.34
C LEU A 199 26.51 2.65 -11.74
N LYS A 200 26.40 2.25 -13.00
CA LYS A 200 27.03 1.05 -13.56
C LYS A 200 28.16 1.45 -14.51
N ASP A 201 29.32 0.83 -14.36
CA ASP A 201 30.45 0.93 -15.29
C ASP A 201 30.43 -0.29 -16.22
N LEU A 202 30.18 -0.04 -17.51
CA LEU A 202 29.94 -1.08 -18.51
C LEU A 202 31.24 -1.68 -19.08
N ASP A 203 32.36 -0.96 -19.00
CA ASP A 203 33.65 -1.38 -19.57
C ASP A 203 34.83 -1.26 -18.58
N GLY A 204 34.61 -0.73 -17.38
CA GLY A 204 35.62 -0.55 -16.34
C GLY A 204 36.41 0.77 -16.46
N SER A 205 36.00 1.67 -17.37
CA SER A 205 36.73 2.90 -17.67
C SER A 205 36.73 3.94 -16.53
N ILE A 206 35.81 3.86 -15.57
CA ILE A 206 35.82 4.72 -14.37
C ILE A 206 36.16 3.96 -13.08
N LEU A 207 35.75 2.71 -12.90
CA LEU A 207 36.02 1.92 -11.68
C LEU A 207 37.33 1.11 -11.74
N GLY A 208 37.93 0.98 -12.93
CA GLY A 208 39.11 0.15 -13.21
C GLY A 208 38.78 -1.30 -13.57
N THR A 209 37.53 -1.71 -13.37
CA THR A 209 36.94 -3.02 -13.72
C THR A 209 35.44 -2.83 -13.93
N VAL A 210 34.81 -3.65 -14.78
CA VAL A 210 33.34 -3.66 -14.96
C VAL A 210 32.67 -3.89 -13.59
N GLY A 211 31.66 -3.09 -13.27
CA GLY A 211 31.08 -3.09 -11.92
C GLY A 211 30.00 -2.03 -11.72
N SER A 212 29.69 -1.72 -10.46
CA SER A 212 28.70 -0.71 -10.09
C SER A 212 29.06 0.02 -8.80
N VAL A 213 28.57 1.25 -8.69
CA VAL A 213 28.48 2.01 -7.46
C VAL A 213 27.04 2.00 -7.00
N ILE A 214 26.80 1.57 -5.76
CA ILE A 214 25.47 1.55 -5.12
C ILE A 214 25.50 2.35 -3.82
N SER A 215 24.42 3.09 -3.54
CA SER A 215 24.25 3.82 -2.27
C SER A 215 24.15 2.89 -1.06
N GLN A 216 24.62 3.35 0.10
CA GLN A 216 24.43 2.65 1.37
C GLN A 216 22.99 2.82 1.88
N SER A 217 22.11 1.88 1.52
CA SER A 217 20.70 1.89 1.94
C SER A 217 20.51 1.60 3.43
N GLU A 218 21.42 0.85 4.06
CA GLU A 218 21.44 0.53 5.48
C GLU A 218 22.06 1.62 6.38
N TYR A 219 22.23 2.84 5.87
CA TYR A 219 22.76 3.95 6.67
C TYR A 219 21.85 4.25 7.87
N GLU A 220 22.42 4.25 9.08
CA GLU A 220 21.73 4.38 10.38
C GLU A 220 20.70 3.26 10.68
N TRP A 221 20.91 2.04 10.16
CA TRP A 221 20.10 0.88 10.53
C TRP A 221 20.21 0.57 12.03
N ASP A 222 19.07 0.62 12.75
CA ASP A 222 19.00 0.58 14.22
C ASP A 222 19.90 1.64 14.91
N GLY A 223 20.22 2.73 14.18
CA GLY A 223 20.99 3.88 14.63
C GLY A 223 20.09 5.00 15.16
N ASP A 224 20.14 6.19 14.54
CA ASP A 224 19.26 7.31 14.89
C ASP A 224 17.76 6.95 14.71
N PRO A 225 16.96 6.82 15.79
CA PRO A 225 15.57 6.37 15.69
C PRO A 225 14.68 7.30 14.85
N ARG A 226 15.08 8.57 14.70
CA ARG A 226 14.37 9.57 13.88
C ARG A 226 14.39 9.23 12.39
N ARG A 227 15.28 8.36 11.92
CA ARG A 227 15.34 7.89 10.52
C ARG A 227 14.42 6.73 10.20
N GLY A 228 13.80 6.13 11.22
CA GLY A 228 12.80 5.07 11.03
C GLY A 228 13.32 3.81 10.34
N LEU A 229 14.61 3.49 10.47
CA LEU A 229 15.25 2.32 9.85
C LEU A 229 15.76 1.37 10.93
N GLY A 230 15.50 0.07 10.79
CA GLY A 230 15.92 -0.93 11.76
C GLY A 230 15.10 -2.22 11.69
N ASP A 231 15.50 -3.24 12.46
CA ASP A 231 14.85 -4.55 12.43
C ASP A 231 13.40 -4.51 12.94
N TYR A 232 13.06 -3.54 13.79
CA TYR A 232 11.69 -3.26 14.26
C TYR A 232 10.72 -2.78 13.16
N ARG A 233 11.22 -2.51 11.95
CA ARG A 233 10.43 -2.11 10.77
C ARG A 233 10.23 -3.22 9.75
N ILE A 234 10.81 -4.40 9.97
CA ILE A 234 10.62 -5.55 9.07
C ILE A 234 9.18 -6.06 9.19
N PRO A 235 8.45 -6.27 8.08
CA PRO A 235 7.08 -6.81 8.13
C PRO A 235 7.00 -8.16 8.85
N LYS A 236 6.10 -8.27 9.84
CA LYS A 236 5.97 -9.46 10.70
C LYS A 236 5.80 -10.78 9.94
N VAL A 237 5.17 -10.75 8.75
CA VAL A 237 4.99 -11.91 7.86
C VAL A 237 6.30 -12.44 7.25
N MET A 238 7.34 -11.61 7.14
CA MET A 238 8.70 -12.05 6.79
C MET A 238 9.35 -12.80 7.98
N LEU A 239 9.04 -12.38 9.22
CA LEU A 239 9.59 -12.91 10.47
C LEU A 239 8.69 -13.95 11.17
N SER A 240 7.84 -14.65 10.41
CA SER A 240 6.96 -15.70 10.96
C SER A 240 6.94 -16.95 10.07
N PHE A 241 7.03 -18.11 10.71
CA PHE A 241 6.79 -19.39 10.09
C PHE A 241 5.28 -19.59 9.82
N PRO A 242 4.88 -20.52 8.91
CA PRO A 242 3.46 -20.84 8.66
C PRO A 242 2.68 -21.32 9.89
N ASN A 243 3.36 -21.77 10.96
CA ASN A 243 2.75 -22.14 12.24
C ASN A 243 2.57 -20.96 13.22
N GLY A 244 2.81 -19.71 12.79
CA GLY A 244 2.72 -18.50 13.60
C GLY A 244 3.92 -18.22 14.52
N SER A 245 4.89 -19.13 14.64
CA SER A 245 6.09 -18.89 15.46
C SER A 245 7.07 -17.91 14.80
N SER A 246 7.70 -17.04 15.62
CA SER A 246 8.61 -15.99 15.16
C SER A 246 9.97 -16.53 14.70
N ILE A 247 10.54 -15.89 13.68
CA ILE A 247 11.86 -16.16 13.10
C ILE A 247 12.83 -15.04 13.54
N PRO A 248 13.94 -15.34 14.24
CA PRO A 248 14.97 -14.34 14.52
C PRO A 248 15.58 -13.78 13.24
N VAL A 249 15.76 -12.46 13.18
CA VAL A 249 16.13 -11.75 11.95
C VAL A 249 17.46 -12.26 11.38
N GLU A 250 18.42 -12.58 12.24
CA GLU A 250 19.75 -13.07 11.88
C GLU A 250 19.73 -14.44 11.17
N GLN A 251 18.63 -15.20 11.23
CA GLN A 251 18.49 -16.47 10.54
C GLN A 251 18.10 -16.33 9.06
N ILE A 252 17.47 -15.22 8.68
CA ILE A 252 17.02 -14.98 7.29
C ILE A 252 17.65 -13.74 6.65
N ALA A 253 18.00 -12.73 7.46
CA ALA A 253 18.56 -11.46 7.06
C ALA A 253 19.71 -11.02 8.01
N PRO A 254 20.81 -11.80 8.08
CA PRO A 254 22.03 -11.43 8.80
C PRO A 254 22.74 -10.19 8.23
N HIS A 255 22.36 -9.74 7.02
CA HIS A 255 22.91 -8.57 6.36
C HIS A 255 21.79 -7.57 6.01
N LYS A 256 22.12 -6.28 5.97
CA LYS A 256 21.15 -5.18 5.86
C LYS A 256 21.43 -4.31 4.62
N GLY A 257 20.38 -3.73 4.06
CA GLY A 257 20.41 -2.98 2.82
C GLY A 257 20.46 -3.88 1.58
N VAL A 258 20.87 -3.31 0.46
CA VAL A 258 20.96 -3.98 -0.85
C VAL A 258 21.89 -5.20 -0.79
N ILE A 259 21.53 -6.28 -1.49
CA ILE A 259 22.38 -7.46 -1.73
C ILE A 259 23.79 -7.05 -2.19
N ARG A 260 24.85 -7.65 -1.62
CA ARG A 260 26.24 -7.31 -1.96
C ARG A 260 27.15 -8.53 -2.01
N LYS A 261 28.03 -8.55 -3.01
CA LYS A 261 29.14 -9.49 -3.15
C LYS A 261 30.29 -8.79 -3.87
N ASP A 262 31.51 -9.03 -3.41
CA ASP A 262 32.75 -8.41 -3.90
C ASP A 262 32.61 -6.87 -3.99
N CYS A 263 32.32 -6.27 -2.83
CA CYS A 263 32.01 -4.85 -2.66
C CYS A 263 32.88 -4.19 -1.56
N GLU A 264 33.51 -3.06 -1.87
CA GLU A 264 34.26 -2.22 -0.92
C GLU A 264 33.44 -0.98 -0.53
N TYR A 265 33.44 -0.60 0.76
CA TYR A 265 32.74 0.62 1.22
C TYR A 265 33.63 1.86 1.07
N MET A 266 33.34 2.67 0.05
CA MET A 266 34.05 3.90 -0.27
C MET A 266 33.54 5.04 0.61
N ARG A 267 34.24 5.30 1.73
CA ARG A 267 33.84 6.30 2.74
C ARG A 267 33.56 7.70 2.17
N THR A 268 34.34 8.14 1.18
CA THR A 268 34.14 9.47 0.55
C THR A 268 32.96 9.49 -0.42
N TRP A 269 32.65 8.36 -1.06
CA TRP A 269 31.48 8.24 -1.95
C TRP A 269 30.17 8.07 -1.18
N GLN A 270 30.25 7.61 0.08
CA GLN A 270 29.13 7.19 0.92
C GLN A 270 28.31 6.02 0.34
N GLY A 271 28.98 5.13 -0.39
CA GLY A 271 28.40 3.96 -1.03
C GLY A 271 29.43 2.86 -1.27
N TYR A 272 29.03 1.80 -1.97
CA TYR A 272 29.84 0.62 -2.22
C TYR A 272 30.33 0.59 -3.68
N LYS A 273 31.62 0.27 -3.86
CA LYS A 273 32.26 -0.08 -5.13
C LYS A 273 32.18 -1.59 -5.29
N CYS A 274 31.31 -2.09 -6.17
CA CYS A 274 31.00 -3.51 -6.32
C CYS A 274 31.41 -4.06 -7.69
N THR A 275 31.93 -5.29 -7.73
CA THR A 275 32.30 -5.99 -8.98
C THR A 275 31.72 -7.41 -9.09
N GLY A 276 31.18 -7.98 -8.00
CA GLY A 276 30.77 -9.40 -7.96
C GLY A 276 29.36 -9.73 -8.45
N LEU A 277 28.53 -8.71 -8.73
CA LEU A 277 27.13 -8.80 -9.17
C LEU A 277 26.82 -7.70 -10.18
N ASP A 278 25.84 -7.94 -11.05
CA ASP A 278 25.27 -6.94 -11.94
C ASP A 278 23.90 -6.46 -11.41
N TYR A 279 23.71 -5.14 -11.31
CA TYR A 279 22.61 -4.53 -10.58
C TYR A 279 21.60 -3.81 -11.49
N ARG A 280 20.30 -3.97 -11.23
CA ARG A 280 19.21 -3.22 -11.89
C ARG A 280 18.33 -2.56 -10.82
N MET A 281 17.50 -1.61 -11.24
CA MET A 281 16.36 -1.19 -10.43
C MET A 281 15.16 -2.10 -10.72
N LEU A 282 14.55 -2.69 -9.70
CA LEU A 282 13.22 -3.30 -9.77
C LEU A 282 12.18 -2.25 -9.35
N VAL A 283 11.23 -1.96 -10.23
CA VAL A 283 10.02 -1.21 -9.89
C VAL A 283 9.01 -2.16 -9.28
N ILE A 284 8.41 -1.74 -8.16
CA ILE A 284 7.29 -2.38 -7.48
C ILE A 284 6.20 -1.31 -7.37
N GLU A 285 5.05 -1.52 -8.00
CA GLU A 285 4.03 -0.47 -8.17
C GLU A 285 2.62 -0.99 -7.93
N SER A 286 1.86 -0.32 -7.06
CA SER A 286 0.43 -0.57 -6.89
C SER A 286 -0.37 0.19 -7.95
N LEU A 287 -1.12 -0.56 -8.76
CA LEU A 287 -2.10 -0.07 -9.74
C LEU A 287 -3.53 -0.02 -9.15
N ASP A 288 -3.66 -0.13 -7.83
CA ASP A 288 -4.93 -0.05 -7.11
C ASP A 288 -5.45 1.38 -7.03
N ALA A 289 -6.78 1.55 -6.94
CA ALA A 289 -7.40 2.87 -6.89
C ALA A 289 -7.01 3.69 -5.65
N ASP A 290 -6.52 3.03 -4.59
CA ASP A 290 -6.06 3.63 -3.34
C ASP A 290 -4.54 3.95 -3.33
N THR A 291 -3.85 3.92 -4.48
CA THR A 291 -2.38 3.98 -4.60
C THR A 291 -1.71 5.17 -3.91
N GLU A 292 -2.38 6.31 -3.76
CA GLU A 292 -1.89 7.49 -3.00
C GLU A 292 -2.24 7.47 -1.51
N THR A 293 -3.24 6.68 -1.09
CA THR A 293 -3.91 6.78 0.21
C THR A 293 -3.68 5.58 1.13
N ARG A 294 -3.41 4.38 0.59
CA ARG A 294 -2.95 3.24 1.41
C ARG A 294 -1.44 3.28 1.52
N ARG A 295 -0.92 3.23 2.75
CA ARG A 295 0.51 3.05 2.99
C ARG A 295 0.90 1.57 2.93
N LEU A 296 1.63 1.19 1.89
CA LEU A 296 2.27 -0.12 1.78
C LEU A 296 3.66 -0.20 2.42
N SER A 297 4.25 0.95 2.76
CA SER A 297 5.65 1.06 3.21
C SER A 297 5.82 1.00 4.75
N PRO A 298 6.97 0.54 5.26
CA PRO A 298 8.14 0.05 4.52
C PRO A 298 7.85 -1.24 3.73
N VAL A 299 8.35 -1.28 2.50
CA VAL A 299 8.40 -2.50 1.68
C VAL A 299 9.75 -3.16 1.95
N ALA A 300 9.73 -4.41 2.38
CA ALA A 300 10.94 -5.21 2.56
C ALA A 300 11.24 -6.01 1.30
N VAL A 301 12.51 -6.00 0.90
CA VAL A 301 13.04 -6.82 -0.19
C VAL A 301 14.18 -7.66 0.38
N LEU A 302 14.00 -8.98 0.36
CA LEU A 302 14.90 -9.98 0.95
C LEU A 302 15.57 -10.80 -0.16
N GLY A 303 16.90 -10.89 -0.19
CA GLY A 303 17.65 -11.71 -1.15
C GLY A 303 19.05 -12.06 -0.67
N ASP A 304 19.49 -13.31 -0.87
CA ASP A 304 20.80 -13.84 -0.44
C ASP A 304 21.24 -13.49 1.00
N GLY A 305 20.29 -13.39 1.94
CA GLY A 305 20.56 -13.03 3.34
C GLY A 305 20.67 -11.53 3.63
N PHE A 306 20.36 -10.68 2.65
CA PHE A 306 20.25 -9.23 2.79
C PHE A 306 18.79 -8.77 2.82
N VAL A 307 18.41 -7.91 3.76
CA VAL A 307 17.11 -7.21 3.76
C VAL A 307 17.27 -5.72 3.52
N ASP A 308 16.63 -5.20 2.48
CA ASP A 308 16.51 -3.78 2.19
C ASP A 308 15.08 -3.28 2.51
N LEU A 309 14.96 -2.07 3.07
CA LEU A 309 13.68 -1.42 3.36
C LEU A 309 13.50 -0.17 2.49
N ILE A 310 12.27 0.02 1.99
CA ILE A 310 11.92 1.04 0.99
C ILE A 310 10.68 1.80 1.47
N ASN A 311 10.72 3.13 1.54
CA ASN A 311 9.65 3.97 2.07
C ASN A 311 8.69 4.50 0.98
N GLY A 312 9.18 4.68 -0.26
CA GLY A 312 8.49 5.38 -1.35
C GLY A 312 8.74 6.89 -1.36
N PRO A 313 8.27 7.61 -2.39
CA PRO A 313 8.40 9.08 -2.52
C PRO A 313 7.70 9.84 -1.38
N GLN A 314 8.02 11.13 -1.21
CA GLN A 314 7.36 12.02 -0.23
C GLN A 314 5.98 12.50 -0.73
N ASP A 315 5.19 13.15 0.13
CA ASP A 315 4.00 13.90 -0.32
C ASP A 315 4.40 15.19 -1.05
N HIS A 316 3.72 15.47 -2.17
CA HIS A 316 3.91 16.69 -2.98
C HIS A 316 2.62 17.51 -3.11
N GLY A 317 1.50 17.03 -2.55
CA GLY A 317 0.18 17.64 -2.64
C GLY A 317 -0.05 18.74 -1.61
N TRP A 318 -0.87 19.73 -1.99
CA TRP A 318 -1.34 20.78 -1.07
C TRP A 318 -2.86 20.80 -1.02
N CYS A 319 -3.42 20.34 0.10
CA CYS A 319 -4.84 20.14 0.34
C CYS A 319 -5.35 21.16 1.37
N ALA A 320 -6.22 22.08 0.93
CA ALA A 320 -6.94 23.05 1.78
C ALA A 320 -6.07 23.90 2.75
N GLY A 321 -4.78 24.10 2.45
CA GLY A 321 -3.85 24.86 3.29
C GLY A 321 -2.80 24.03 4.03
N TYR A 322 -2.86 22.69 3.91
CA TYR A 322 -1.95 21.72 4.51
C TYR A 322 -1.41 20.76 3.44
N THR A 323 -0.51 19.87 3.82
CA THR A 323 -0.13 18.71 3.00
C THR A 323 -1.29 17.72 2.86
N CYS A 324 -1.31 16.97 1.77
CA CYS A 324 -2.39 16.02 1.46
C CYS A 324 -2.25 14.67 2.19
N GLN A 325 -1.06 14.39 2.74
CA GLN A 325 -0.63 13.08 3.24
C GLN A 325 -0.76 11.97 2.18
N LYS A 326 -0.59 12.35 0.91
CA LYS A 326 -0.72 11.48 -0.27
C LYS A 326 0.64 11.04 -0.80
N ARG A 327 0.89 9.73 -0.86
CA ARG A 327 2.17 9.17 -1.30
C ARG A 327 1.91 8.02 -2.27
N VAL A 328 2.21 8.21 -3.55
CA VAL A 328 1.99 7.17 -4.56
C VAL A 328 2.79 5.90 -4.22
N SER A 329 2.13 4.75 -4.31
CA SER A 329 2.68 3.44 -3.98
C SER A 329 3.57 2.91 -5.12
N LEU A 330 4.67 3.63 -5.36
CA LEU A 330 5.71 3.36 -6.35
C LEU A 330 7.06 3.25 -5.65
N PHE A 331 7.69 2.08 -5.75
CA PHE A 331 8.94 1.76 -5.05
C PHE A 331 10.01 1.29 -6.04
N HIS A 332 11.24 1.74 -5.85
CA HIS A 332 12.39 1.35 -6.68
C HIS A 332 13.44 0.67 -5.80
N SER A 333 13.57 -0.65 -5.92
CA SER A 333 14.59 -1.45 -5.23
C SER A 333 15.84 -1.60 -6.08
N ILE A 334 17.03 -1.69 -5.48
CA ILE A 334 18.24 -2.15 -6.19
C ILE A 334 18.33 -3.66 -6.01
N ILE A 335 18.36 -4.40 -7.12
CA ILE A 335 18.43 -5.87 -7.17
C ILE A 335 19.65 -6.33 -7.97
N ALA A 336 20.09 -7.57 -7.76
CA ALA A 336 21.06 -8.24 -8.62
C ALA A 336 20.36 -9.14 -9.65
N THR A 337 20.78 -9.11 -10.91
CA THR A 337 20.23 -10.01 -11.95
C THR A 337 20.68 -11.45 -11.74
N ASN A 338 19.85 -12.42 -12.10
CA ASN A 338 20.05 -13.87 -11.88
C ASN A 338 20.01 -14.29 -10.39
N HIS A 339 19.26 -13.56 -9.57
CA HIS A 339 18.96 -13.89 -8.16
C HIS A 339 17.44 -13.98 -7.93
N SER A 340 17.06 -14.42 -6.73
CA SER A 340 15.66 -14.45 -6.26
C SER A 340 15.45 -13.44 -5.14
N PHE A 341 14.31 -12.74 -5.13
CA PHE A 341 13.96 -11.74 -4.11
C PHE A 341 12.55 -11.95 -3.59
N ASP A 342 12.39 -11.99 -2.28
CA ASP A 342 11.10 -12.07 -1.60
C ASP A 342 10.67 -10.66 -1.14
N ILE A 343 9.43 -10.28 -1.44
CA ILE A 343 8.86 -8.95 -1.22
C ILE A 343 7.69 -9.03 -0.23
N PHE A 344 7.77 -8.19 0.81
CA PHE A 344 6.74 -8.06 1.84
C PHE A 344 6.34 -6.60 2.02
N PHE A 345 5.04 -6.34 2.03
CA PHE A 345 4.46 -5.03 2.32
C PHE A 345 4.12 -4.91 3.82
N SER A 346 4.02 -3.68 4.33
CA SER A 346 3.59 -3.40 5.72
C SER A 346 2.08 -3.29 5.91
N SER A 347 1.30 -3.40 4.82
CA SER A 347 -0.17 -3.51 4.80
C SER A 347 -0.56 -4.60 3.78
N VAL A 348 -1.85 -4.88 3.61
CA VAL A 348 -2.38 -5.87 2.66
C VAL A 348 -1.81 -5.59 1.26
N SER A 349 -1.33 -6.64 0.58
CA SER A 349 -0.70 -6.54 -0.75
C SER A 349 -1.65 -5.98 -1.82
N PRO A 350 -1.14 -5.32 -2.88
CA PRO A 350 -1.98 -4.78 -3.95
C PRO A 350 -2.82 -5.84 -4.66
N GLN A 351 -4.07 -5.49 -4.99
CA GLN A 351 -4.93 -6.30 -5.85
C GLN A 351 -4.48 -6.22 -7.31
N LYS A 352 -3.90 -5.08 -7.73
CA LYS A 352 -3.29 -4.88 -9.03
C LYS A 352 -1.84 -4.44 -8.81
N LEU A 353 -0.87 -5.33 -9.03
CA LEU A 353 0.55 -5.09 -8.81
C LEU A 353 1.31 -5.11 -10.15
N ARG A 354 2.23 -4.16 -10.37
CA ARG A 354 3.17 -4.17 -11.51
C ARG A 354 4.60 -4.35 -11.03
N LEU A 355 5.33 -5.24 -11.72
CA LEU A 355 6.76 -5.47 -11.52
C LEU A 355 7.49 -5.30 -12.86
N MET A 356 8.63 -4.59 -12.85
CA MET A 356 9.47 -4.39 -14.05
C MET A 356 10.90 -4.00 -13.68
N MET A 357 11.90 -4.51 -14.42
CA MET A 357 13.28 -4.06 -14.26
C MET A 357 13.55 -2.83 -15.15
N LEU A 358 14.23 -1.82 -14.62
CA LEU A 358 14.72 -0.68 -15.42
C LEU A 358 16.01 -1.05 -16.16
N ASN A 359 16.02 -0.74 -17.46
CA ASN A 359 17.18 -0.78 -18.35
C ASN A 359 17.93 -2.13 -18.37
N ALA A 360 17.16 -3.22 -18.30
CA ALA A 360 17.64 -4.60 -18.29
C ALA A 360 17.57 -5.24 -19.69
N ASP A 361 18.60 -6.02 -20.03
CA ASP A 361 18.69 -6.77 -21.29
C ASP A 361 17.63 -7.90 -21.34
N PRO A 362 17.08 -8.28 -22.52
CA PRO A 362 16.17 -9.42 -22.65
C PRO A 362 16.71 -10.78 -22.16
N ALA A 363 18.02 -10.93 -22.02
CA ALA A 363 18.67 -12.09 -21.39
C ALA A 363 18.60 -12.05 -19.86
N GLU A 364 18.48 -10.88 -19.24
CA GLU A 364 18.49 -10.69 -17.79
C GLU A 364 17.15 -11.03 -17.15
N SER A 365 17.20 -11.61 -15.96
CA SER A 365 16.01 -12.08 -15.24
C SER A 365 16.20 -12.03 -13.73
N VAL A 366 15.11 -11.97 -12.99
CA VAL A 366 15.03 -12.26 -11.55
C VAL A 366 13.75 -13.01 -11.23
N LEU A 367 13.80 -13.87 -10.21
CA LEU A 367 12.60 -14.46 -9.62
C LEU A 367 12.13 -13.53 -8.48
N VAL A 368 10.88 -13.09 -8.53
CA VAL A 368 10.29 -12.24 -7.50
C VAL A 368 9.17 -12.99 -6.81
N SER A 369 9.31 -13.25 -5.50
CA SER A 369 8.24 -13.81 -4.67
C SER A 369 7.50 -12.67 -3.97
N VAL A 370 6.18 -12.59 -4.10
CA VAL A 370 5.36 -11.58 -3.40
C VAL A 370 4.40 -12.28 -2.44
N PHE A 371 4.37 -11.84 -1.18
CA PHE A 371 3.43 -12.36 -0.19
C PHE A 371 1.99 -11.90 -0.45
N TYR A 372 1.00 -12.79 -0.27
CA TYR A 372 -0.43 -12.50 -0.38
C TYR A 372 -1.22 -13.19 0.74
N SER A 373 -1.73 -12.45 1.73
CA SER A 373 -2.40 -13.04 2.91
C SER A 373 -3.73 -13.75 2.62
N LYS A 374 -4.46 -13.34 1.58
CA LYS A 374 -5.82 -13.85 1.29
C LYS A 374 -5.83 -14.89 0.16
N PRO A 375 -6.56 -16.02 0.31
CA PRO A 375 -6.69 -17.04 -0.74
C PRO A 375 -7.67 -16.56 -1.81
N GLN A 376 -7.14 -15.83 -2.79
CA GLN A 376 -7.84 -15.37 -4.00
C GLN A 376 -7.03 -15.82 -5.22
N ARG A 377 -7.62 -15.84 -6.42
CA ARG A 377 -6.87 -16.25 -7.61
C ARG A 377 -5.93 -15.11 -8.02
N LEU A 378 -4.65 -15.41 -8.20
CA LEU A 378 -3.66 -14.45 -8.68
C LEU A 378 -3.38 -14.75 -10.16
N ASP A 379 -3.91 -13.91 -11.03
CA ASP A 379 -3.74 -14.00 -12.48
C ASP A 379 -2.54 -13.13 -12.90
N VAL A 380 -1.60 -13.71 -13.64
CA VAL A 380 -0.34 -13.06 -14.03
C VAL A 380 -0.33 -12.79 -15.53
N TYR A 381 0.05 -11.58 -15.93
CA TYR A 381 -0.05 -11.12 -17.31
C TYR A 381 1.25 -10.51 -17.82
N ALA A 382 1.68 -10.94 -19.02
CA ALA A 382 2.80 -10.38 -19.76
C ALA A 382 2.29 -9.87 -21.13
N ASP A 383 2.63 -8.63 -21.50
CA ASP A 383 2.08 -7.94 -22.68
C ASP A 383 0.54 -8.06 -22.83
N ASN A 384 -0.17 -7.90 -21.72
CA ASN A 384 -1.64 -8.05 -21.61
C ASN A 384 -2.19 -9.47 -21.88
N VAL A 385 -1.34 -10.48 -22.08
CA VAL A 385 -1.74 -11.89 -22.25
C VAL A 385 -1.52 -12.66 -20.95
N LEU A 386 -2.45 -13.55 -20.59
CA LEU A 386 -2.36 -14.39 -19.41
C LEU A 386 -1.20 -15.39 -19.52
N VAL A 387 -0.35 -15.44 -18.48
CA VAL A 387 0.66 -16.46 -18.30
C VAL A 387 0.20 -17.37 -17.16
N ALA A 388 -0.33 -18.55 -17.51
CA ALA A 388 -0.82 -19.50 -16.53
C ALA A 388 0.31 -20.04 -15.62
N PRO A 389 -0.01 -20.43 -14.37
CA PRO A 389 0.96 -21.04 -13.47
C PRO A 389 1.61 -22.32 -14.04
N THR A 390 2.86 -22.57 -13.65
CA THR A 390 3.65 -23.76 -14.04
C THR A 390 3.02 -25.10 -13.63
N ASN A 391 2.05 -25.10 -12.70
CA ASN A 391 1.29 -26.26 -12.26
C ASN A 391 -0.16 -26.29 -12.79
N ALA A 392 -0.49 -25.45 -13.77
CA ALA A 392 -1.81 -25.43 -14.41
C ALA A 392 -2.05 -26.67 -15.28
N GLU A 393 -3.26 -27.22 -15.19
CA GLU A 393 -3.81 -28.20 -16.11
C GLU A 393 -5.10 -27.64 -16.71
N TRP A 394 -5.07 -27.39 -18.02
CA TRP A 394 -6.14 -26.74 -18.77
C TRP A 394 -7.31 -27.66 -19.08
N ASN A 395 -8.50 -27.07 -19.20
CA ASN A 395 -9.63 -27.71 -19.85
C ASN A 395 -9.42 -27.83 -21.38
N ALA A 396 -10.26 -28.63 -22.05
CA ALA A 396 -10.12 -28.92 -23.48
C ALA A 396 -10.13 -27.67 -24.38
N ASP A 397 -10.86 -26.63 -23.97
CA ASP A 397 -11.03 -25.37 -24.72
C ASP A 397 -9.94 -24.32 -24.41
N ASN A 398 -9.02 -24.60 -23.47
CA ASN A 398 -8.01 -23.66 -22.93
C ASN A 398 -8.60 -22.33 -22.44
N THR A 399 -9.79 -22.37 -21.85
CA THR A 399 -10.45 -21.20 -21.24
C THR A 399 -10.19 -21.10 -19.73
N ASP A 400 -9.90 -22.22 -19.07
CA ASP A 400 -9.72 -22.30 -17.62
C ASP A 400 -8.83 -23.50 -17.21
N TYR A 401 -8.24 -23.46 -16.02
CA TYR A 401 -7.31 -24.48 -15.50
C TYR A 401 -7.58 -24.88 -14.04
N ILE A 402 -7.15 -26.09 -13.68
CA ILE A 402 -6.96 -26.54 -12.29
C ILE A 402 -5.48 -26.49 -11.91
N LEU A 403 -5.16 -26.41 -10.62
CA LEU A 403 -3.79 -26.33 -10.12
C LEU A 403 -3.36 -27.67 -9.49
N LYS A 404 -2.27 -28.25 -10.01
CA LYS A 404 -1.69 -29.48 -9.44
C LYS A 404 -0.93 -29.18 -8.16
N LYS A 405 -1.24 -29.92 -7.09
CA LYS A 405 -0.47 -29.87 -5.84
C LYS A 405 0.96 -30.40 -6.08
N PRO A 406 1.99 -29.81 -5.46
CA PRO A 406 3.36 -30.31 -5.56
C PRO A 406 3.53 -31.67 -4.88
N THR A 407 4.36 -32.54 -5.43
CA THR A 407 4.78 -33.81 -4.81
C THR A 407 6.08 -33.67 -4.02
N TYR A 408 6.85 -32.59 -4.27
CA TYR A 408 8.02 -32.20 -3.49
C TYR A 408 8.21 -30.67 -3.51
N PRO A 409 8.86 -30.08 -2.47
CA PRO A 409 9.12 -28.64 -2.42
C PRO A 409 9.92 -28.17 -3.64
N GLY A 410 9.48 -27.06 -4.24
CA GLY A 410 10.17 -26.45 -5.39
C GLY A 410 9.81 -27.02 -6.76
N GLN A 411 9.03 -28.12 -6.86
CA GLN A 411 8.71 -28.80 -8.14
C GLN A 411 8.30 -27.87 -9.28
N TYR A 412 7.49 -26.86 -8.97
CA TYR A 412 6.88 -25.95 -9.94
C TYR A 412 7.49 -24.53 -9.90
N VAL A 413 8.54 -24.28 -9.12
CA VAL A 413 9.12 -22.93 -8.99
C VAL A 413 9.78 -22.51 -10.32
N PRO A 414 9.44 -21.32 -10.87
CA PRO A 414 10.00 -20.85 -12.13
C PRO A 414 11.53 -20.78 -12.09
N GLN A 415 12.17 -21.25 -13.16
CA GLN A 415 13.62 -21.15 -13.35
C GLN A 415 13.97 -19.78 -13.93
N LEU A 416 15.14 -19.23 -13.59
CA LEU A 416 15.63 -17.94 -14.11
C LEU A 416 15.75 -17.92 -15.65
N SER A 417 15.95 -19.09 -16.27
CA SER A 417 15.97 -19.28 -17.72
C SER A 417 14.60 -19.26 -18.40
N ALA A 418 13.49 -19.19 -17.66
CA ALA A 418 12.14 -19.22 -18.25
C ALA A 418 11.72 -17.88 -18.89
N ILE A 419 10.50 -17.83 -19.42
CA ILE A 419 9.91 -16.66 -20.07
C ILE A 419 9.32 -15.68 -19.05
N LEU A 420 9.18 -14.41 -19.44
CA LEU A 420 8.53 -13.36 -18.65
C LEU A 420 7.15 -13.82 -18.15
N GLY A 421 6.84 -13.55 -16.88
CA GLY A 421 5.54 -13.88 -16.28
C GLY A 421 5.36 -15.35 -15.90
N THR A 422 6.31 -16.25 -16.19
CA THR A 422 6.28 -17.65 -15.70
C THR A 422 6.16 -17.62 -14.18
N ASN A 423 5.13 -18.25 -13.62
CA ASN A 423 4.76 -18.07 -12.22
C ASN A 423 4.30 -19.35 -11.51
N TYR A 424 4.31 -19.31 -10.19
CA TYR A 424 3.77 -20.34 -9.30
C TYR A 424 3.29 -19.70 -7.99
N PHE A 425 2.08 -20.02 -7.55
CA PHE A 425 1.61 -19.62 -6.22
C PHE A 425 1.90 -20.74 -5.20
N ASP A 426 2.81 -20.44 -4.29
CA ASP A 426 3.18 -21.30 -3.17
C ASP A 426 2.14 -21.15 -2.07
N GLN A 427 1.17 -22.07 -2.01
CA GLN A 427 0.03 -21.97 -1.08
C GLN A 427 0.46 -22.06 0.39
N ASP A 428 1.41 -22.94 0.72
CA ASP A 428 1.86 -23.17 2.10
C ASP A 428 2.60 -21.95 2.69
N TYR A 429 3.37 -21.23 1.85
CA TYR A 429 4.07 -20.00 2.23
C TYR A 429 3.33 -18.71 1.83
N LYS A 430 2.20 -18.83 1.12
CA LYS A 430 1.41 -17.73 0.55
C LYS A 430 2.23 -16.74 -0.29
N MET A 431 3.18 -17.28 -1.09
CA MET A 431 4.09 -16.50 -1.92
C MET A 431 3.80 -16.73 -3.41
N LEU A 432 3.43 -15.68 -4.15
CA LEU A 432 3.38 -15.72 -5.62
C LEU A 432 4.78 -15.49 -6.18
N LYS A 433 5.38 -16.52 -6.77
CA LYS A 433 6.71 -16.50 -7.36
C LYS A 433 6.57 -16.23 -8.86
N VAL A 434 7.09 -15.11 -9.36
CA VAL A 434 6.94 -14.62 -10.75
C VAL A 434 8.31 -14.30 -11.35
N LEU A 435 8.58 -14.77 -12.57
CA LEU A 435 9.79 -14.36 -13.28
C LEU A 435 9.61 -12.98 -13.97
N VAL A 436 10.45 -12.02 -13.58
CA VAL A 436 10.61 -10.74 -14.29
C VAL A 436 11.82 -10.86 -15.23
N ARG A 437 11.68 -10.47 -16.50
CA ARG A 437 12.70 -10.67 -17.53
C ARG A 437 12.82 -9.45 -18.46
N GLY A 438 14.03 -8.92 -18.60
CA GLY A 438 14.30 -7.65 -19.28
C GLY A 438 13.47 -6.48 -18.76
N SER A 439 13.33 -5.42 -19.56
CA SER A 439 12.55 -4.22 -19.21
C SER A 439 11.09 -4.22 -19.66
N GLN A 440 10.49 -5.39 -19.84
CA GLN A 440 9.05 -5.53 -20.04
C GLN A 440 8.33 -5.78 -18.71
N PRO A 441 7.17 -5.15 -18.47
CA PRO A 441 6.43 -5.34 -17.23
C PRO A 441 5.65 -6.66 -17.19
N VAL A 442 5.46 -7.15 -15.97
CA VAL A 442 4.44 -8.14 -15.64
C VAL A 442 3.42 -7.50 -14.69
N GLU A 443 2.13 -7.70 -14.96
CA GLU A 443 1.03 -7.30 -14.08
C GLU A 443 0.48 -8.55 -13.37
N VAL A 444 0.30 -8.47 -12.05
CA VAL A 444 -0.42 -9.47 -11.24
C VAL A 444 -1.78 -8.86 -10.86
N ARG A 445 -2.85 -9.64 -11.02
CA ARG A 445 -4.21 -9.22 -10.67
C ARG A 445 -4.90 -10.26 -9.78
N THR A 446 -5.40 -9.78 -8.65
CA THR A 446 -6.25 -10.55 -7.74
C THR A 446 -7.66 -10.62 -8.31
N SER A 447 -8.04 -11.81 -8.75
CA SER A 447 -9.38 -12.13 -9.25
C SER A 447 -10.22 -12.77 -8.13
N PRO A 448 -11.45 -12.29 -7.91
CA PRO A 448 -12.21 -12.61 -6.72
C PRO A 448 -12.70 -14.06 -6.73
N VAL A 449 -12.67 -14.69 -5.55
CA VAL A 449 -13.12 -16.06 -5.31
C VAL A 449 -13.99 -16.06 -4.04
N LEU A 450 -15.21 -16.58 -4.17
CA LEU A 450 -16.08 -16.92 -3.04
C LEU A 450 -15.79 -18.35 -2.63
N VAL A 451 -15.40 -18.58 -1.37
CA VAL A 451 -15.18 -19.95 -0.84
C VAL A 451 -16.33 -20.30 0.11
N ILE A 452 -16.89 -21.49 -0.09
CA ILE A 452 -18.04 -22.03 0.65
C ILE A 452 -17.63 -23.38 1.22
N ALA A 453 -18.00 -23.67 2.47
CA ALA A 453 -17.77 -24.97 3.10
C ALA A 453 -19.05 -25.50 3.72
N PHE A 454 -19.72 -26.44 3.04
CA PHE A 454 -20.96 -27.05 3.52
C PHE A 454 -20.67 -28.16 4.52
N GLU A 455 -21.42 -28.20 5.62
CA GLU A 455 -21.51 -29.35 6.52
C GLU A 455 -22.73 -30.19 6.14
N LEU A 456 -22.46 -31.41 5.67
CA LEU A 456 -23.46 -32.38 5.22
C LEU A 456 -23.50 -33.58 6.18
N PRO A 457 -24.68 -34.20 6.39
CA PRO A 457 -24.81 -35.42 7.16
C PRO A 457 -24.04 -36.59 6.50
N ALA A 458 -23.70 -37.59 7.32
CA ALA A 458 -22.89 -38.73 6.90
C ALA A 458 -23.53 -39.50 5.73
N MET A 459 -22.90 -39.42 4.56
CA MET A 459 -23.21 -40.17 3.34
C MET A 459 -21.92 -40.73 2.73
N THR A 460 -22.04 -41.76 1.90
CA THR A 460 -20.91 -42.27 1.11
C THR A 460 -20.60 -41.34 -0.06
N GLU A 461 -19.40 -41.48 -0.63
CA GLU A 461 -18.98 -40.71 -1.81
C GLU A 461 -19.76 -41.13 -3.07
N ASP A 462 -20.24 -42.39 -3.09
CA ASP A 462 -21.15 -42.93 -4.10
C ASP A 462 -22.60 -42.43 -3.95
N GLU A 463 -22.97 -41.89 -2.78
CA GLU A 463 -24.24 -41.18 -2.52
C GLU A 463 -24.10 -39.65 -2.69
N PHE A 464 -22.89 -39.11 -2.47
CA PHE A 464 -22.54 -37.72 -2.71
C PHE A 464 -22.20 -37.47 -4.19
N PHE A 465 -23.22 -37.42 -5.04
CA PHE A 465 -23.08 -37.02 -6.43
C PHE A 465 -22.71 -35.53 -6.55
N GLY A 466 -21.40 -35.24 -6.58
CA GLY A 466 -20.86 -33.87 -6.64
C GLY A 466 -21.41 -33.03 -7.80
N ASP A 467 -21.64 -33.66 -8.97
CA ASP A 467 -22.26 -33.01 -10.14
C ASP A 467 -23.66 -32.48 -9.84
N ASN A 468 -24.45 -33.17 -9.01
CA ASN A 468 -25.77 -32.70 -8.59
C ASN A 468 -25.66 -31.50 -7.63
N LEU A 469 -24.63 -31.43 -6.77
CA LEU A 469 -24.39 -30.25 -5.94
C LEU A 469 -24.01 -29.04 -6.81
N VAL A 470 -23.09 -29.23 -7.77
CA VAL A 470 -22.69 -28.19 -8.73
C VAL A 470 -23.90 -27.70 -9.53
N GLN A 471 -24.71 -28.60 -10.09
CA GLN A 471 -25.88 -28.25 -10.88
C GLN A 471 -26.99 -27.57 -10.06
N ASN A 472 -27.22 -28.01 -8.81
CA ASN A 472 -28.21 -27.38 -7.94
C ASN A 472 -27.76 -25.98 -7.49
N LEU A 473 -26.49 -25.80 -7.11
CA LEU A 473 -25.92 -24.50 -6.78
C LEU A 473 -25.95 -23.55 -7.99
N ALA A 474 -25.56 -24.01 -9.18
CA ALA A 474 -25.65 -23.26 -10.42
C ALA A 474 -27.09 -22.77 -10.70
N THR A 475 -28.08 -23.65 -10.48
CA THR A 475 -29.50 -23.34 -10.67
C THR A 475 -30.03 -22.34 -9.63
N PHE A 476 -29.67 -22.50 -8.35
CA PHE A 476 -30.07 -21.59 -7.27
C PHE A 476 -29.46 -20.19 -7.42
N LEU A 477 -28.15 -20.14 -7.68
CA LEU A 477 -27.36 -18.92 -7.81
C LEU A 477 -27.48 -18.25 -9.18
N LYS A 478 -28.08 -18.95 -10.16
CA LYS A 478 -28.25 -18.52 -11.57
C LYS A 478 -26.92 -18.21 -12.25
N VAL A 479 -25.89 -19.00 -11.95
CA VAL A 479 -24.57 -18.92 -12.58
C VAL A 479 -24.28 -20.15 -13.45
N PRO A 480 -23.42 -20.04 -14.48
CA PRO A 480 -22.92 -21.19 -15.23
C PRO A 480 -22.25 -22.24 -14.31
N PRO A 481 -22.47 -23.56 -14.53
CA PRO A 481 -21.86 -24.61 -13.71
C PRO A 481 -20.33 -24.59 -13.68
N ASP A 482 -19.67 -24.15 -14.76
CA ASP A 482 -18.21 -24.01 -14.87
C ASP A 482 -17.61 -22.98 -13.91
N MET A 483 -18.42 -22.05 -13.38
CA MET A 483 -17.99 -21.14 -12.31
C MET A 483 -17.86 -21.82 -10.94
N ILE A 484 -18.43 -23.02 -10.75
CA ILE A 484 -18.55 -23.69 -9.45
C ILE A 484 -17.65 -24.94 -9.43
N ARG A 485 -16.78 -25.05 -8.42
CA ARG A 485 -15.82 -26.16 -8.31
C ARG A 485 -15.73 -26.69 -6.89
N ILE A 486 -15.90 -28.00 -6.72
CA ILE A 486 -15.57 -28.69 -5.47
C ILE A 486 -14.05 -28.79 -5.36
N THR A 487 -13.45 -28.18 -4.33
CA THR A 487 -12.00 -28.18 -4.10
C THR A 487 -11.55 -29.31 -3.19
N GLN A 488 -12.32 -29.59 -2.13
CA GLN A 488 -11.99 -30.59 -1.12
C GLN A 488 -13.25 -31.29 -0.58
N ILE A 489 -13.13 -32.59 -0.32
CA ILE A 489 -14.14 -33.40 0.37
C ILE A 489 -13.46 -34.02 1.59
N ILE A 490 -13.84 -33.57 2.78
CA ILE A 490 -13.22 -33.95 4.05
C ILE A 490 -14.23 -34.77 4.86
N ARG A 491 -13.86 -36.02 5.16
CA ARG A 491 -14.61 -36.87 6.10
C ARG A 491 -14.02 -36.71 7.50
N GLU A 492 -14.82 -36.34 8.49
CA GLU A 492 -14.36 -36.32 9.88
C GLU A 492 -13.91 -37.72 10.35
N GLY A 493 -12.83 -37.79 11.13
CA GLY A 493 -12.37 -39.03 11.78
C GLY A 493 -11.25 -39.81 11.09
N GLY A 494 -10.52 -39.21 10.14
CA GLY A 494 -9.43 -39.84 9.37
C GLY A 494 -8.20 -40.37 10.13
N SER A 495 -8.21 -40.46 11.47
CA SER A 495 -7.02 -40.77 12.28
C SER A 495 -7.21 -41.69 13.49
N ALA A 496 -8.28 -42.52 13.58
CA ALA A 496 -8.33 -43.63 14.54
C ALA A 496 -9.23 -44.83 14.15
N ARG A 497 -8.68 -46.05 14.18
CA ARG A 497 -9.44 -47.31 13.96
C ARG A 497 -10.31 -47.71 15.18
N ARG A 498 -11.31 -46.91 15.62
CA ARG A 498 -12.39 -47.39 16.52
C ARG A 498 -13.59 -46.44 16.76
N ARG A 499 -14.62 -46.51 15.89
CA ARG A 499 -16.06 -46.76 16.22
C ARG A 499 -16.99 -46.27 15.11
N LYS A 500 -18.08 -47.01 14.85
CA LYS A 500 -19.20 -46.54 14.02
C LYS A 500 -20.04 -45.50 14.79
N ARG A 501 -19.91 -44.24 14.41
CA ARG A 501 -20.99 -43.24 14.41
C ARG A 501 -21.00 -42.58 13.03
N SER A 502 -22.14 -42.02 12.64
CA SER A 502 -22.25 -41.13 11.48
C SER A 502 -21.45 -39.85 11.78
N VAL A 503 -20.32 -39.66 11.09
CA VAL A 503 -19.46 -38.47 11.20
C VAL A 503 -19.68 -37.57 9.99
N GLY A 504 -19.53 -36.25 10.15
CA GLY A 504 -19.90 -35.28 9.11
C GLY A 504 -19.05 -35.39 7.83
N LEU A 505 -19.66 -34.96 6.73
CA LEU A 505 -18.98 -34.73 5.46
C LEU A 505 -18.87 -33.21 5.24
N LYS A 506 -17.66 -32.68 5.25
CA LYS A 506 -17.41 -31.26 4.94
C LYS A 506 -16.97 -31.14 3.48
N VAL A 507 -17.71 -30.36 2.70
CA VAL A 507 -17.44 -30.15 1.27
C VAL A 507 -17.10 -28.69 1.02
N GLU A 508 -15.91 -28.45 0.48
CA GLU A 508 -15.40 -27.13 0.13
C GLU A 508 -15.64 -26.85 -1.37
N VAL A 509 -16.16 -25.66 -1.67
CA VAL A 509 -16.57 -25.24 -3.01
C VAL A 509 -16.06 -23.81 -3.25
N GLU A 510 -15.35 -23.61 -4.35
CA GLU A 510 -15.03 -22.28 -4.88
C GLU A 510 -16.07 -21.85 -5.93
N ILE A 511 -16.46 -20.58 -5.91
CA ILE A 511 -17.19 -19.93 -7.00
C ILE A 511 -16.38 -18.74 -7.53
N LYS A 512 -16.05 -18.77 -8.82
CA LYS A 512 -15.24 -17.75 -9.53
C LYS A 512 -15.49 -17.82 -11.03
N LYS A 513 -15.34 -16.71 -11.77
CA LYS A 513 -15.29 -16.75 -13.24
C LYS A 513 -13.95 -17.36 -13.71
N PRO A 514 -13.86 -17.96 -14.91
CA PRO A 514 -12.59 -18.33 -15.55
C PRO A 514 -11.56 -17.19 -15.64
N PRO A 515 -10.26 -17.47 -15.82
CA PRO A 515 -9.24 -16.44 -16.00
C PRO A 515 -9.35 -15.78 -17.38
N VAL A 516 -9.18 -14.46 -17.42
CA VAL A 516 -9.25 -13.66 -18.65
C VAL A 516 -7.98 -13.91 -19.47
N GLN A 517 -8.11 -14.39 -20.71
CA GLN A 517 -6.95 -14.79 -21.52
C GLN A 517 -6.15 -13.59 -22.08
N GLN A 518 -6.83 -12.47 -22.34
CA GLN A 518 -6.22 -11.22 -22.82
C GLN A 518 -6.93 -10.01 -22.19
N MET A 519 -6.16 -9.11 -21.58
CA MET A 519 -6.69 -7.93 -20.90
C MET A 519 -7.16 -6.85 -21.88
N GLY A 520 -8.25 -6.17 -21.54
CA GLY A 520 -8.80 -5.05 -22.30
C GLY A 520 -8.80 -3.75 -21.49
N ASN A 521 -9.45 -2.71 -22.02
CA ASN A 521 -9.69 -1.47 -21.27
C ASN A 521 -10.83 -1.58 -20.25
N SER A 522 -11.65 -2.64 -20.33
CA SER A 522 -12.82 -2.89 -19.45
C SER A 522 -12.66 -4.12 -18.55
N THR A 523 -11.48 -4.74 -18.52
CA THR A 523 -11.21 -5.89 -17.64
C THR A 523 -10.80 -5.39 -16.25
N ASP A 524 -11.80 -4.92 -15.50
CA ASP A 524 -11.71 -4.63 -14.07
C ASP A 524 -12.65 -5.56 -13.28
N ASN A 525 -12.24 -5.93 -12.08
CA ASN A 525 -12.85 -7.04 -11.33
C ASN A 525 -14.05 -6.59 -10.46
N GLU A 526 -14.51 -5.35 -10.63
CA GLU A 526 -15.64 -4.77 -9.88
C GLU A 526 -16.98 -5.46 -10.15
N GLU A 527 -17.26 -5.82 -11.41
CA GLU A 527 -18.47 -6.58 -11.77
C GLU A 527 -18.45 -8.00 -11.17
N ASP A 528 -17.28 -8.64 -11.18
CA ASP A 528 -17.05 -9.98 -10.63
C ASP A 528 -17.19 -9.98 -9.10
N PHE A 529 -16.61 -8.99 -8.43
CA PHE A 529 -16.80 -8.77 -7.00
C PHE A 529 -18.28 -8.53 -6.66
N THR A 530 -18.95 -7.65 -7.40
CA THR A 530 -20.37 -7.32 -7.18
C THR A 530 -21.26 -8.56 -7.36
N LEU A 531 -21.00 -9.37 -8.39
CA LEU A 531 -21.67 -10.65 -8.60
C LEU A 531 -21.44 -11.58 -7.41
N LEU A 532 -20.19 -11.90 -7.06
CA LEU A 532 -19.87 -12.86 -5.99
C LEU A 532 -20.34 -12.39 -4.60
N LYS A 533 -20.32 -11.08 -4.32
CA LYS A 533 -20.92 -10.45 -3.13
C LYS A 533 -22.43 -10.72 -3.07
N SER A 534 -23.13 -10.60 -4.20
CA SER A 534 -24.56 -10.93 -4.29
C SER A 534 -24.84 -12.44 -4.14
N LEU A 535 -23.94 -13.33 -4.58
CA LEU A 535 -24.09 -14.77 -4.36
C LEU A 535 -23.90 -15.13 -2.88
N ALA A 536 -22.91 -14.52 -2.21
CA ALA A 536 -22.70 -14.69 -0.78
C ALA A 536 -23.91 -14.22 0.05
N ASP A 537 -24.51 -13.09 -0.30
CA ASP A 537 -25.76 -12.60 0.32
C ASP A 537 -26.92 -13.59 0.11
N ASN A 538 -27.18 -14.02 -1.13
CA ASN A 538 -28.25 -14.98 -1.42
C ASN A 538 -28.08 -16.31 -0.66
N LEU A 539 -26.86 -16.85 -0.58
CA LEU A 539 -26.54 -18.04 0.20
C LEU A 539 -26.74 -17.81 1.71
N GLY A 540 -26.19 -16.71 2.23
CA GLY A 540 -26.29 -16.37 3.64
C GLY A 540 -27.73 -16.15 4.08
N GLN A 541 -28.56 -15.47 3.27
CA GLN A 541 -29.97 -15.27 3.57
C GLN A 541 -30.80 -16.56 3.51
N ALA A 542 -30.50 -17.45 2.56
CA ALA A 542 -31.15 -18.76 2.50
C ALA A 542 -30.77 -19.63 3.70
N ALA A 543 -29.52 -19.55 4.17
CA ALA A 543 -29.05 -20.24 5.36
C ALA A 543 -29.71 -19.68 6.64
N VAL A 544 -29.62 -18.36 6.85
CA VAL A 544 -30.22 -17.64 7.99
C VAL A 544 -31.72 -17.92 8.12
N SER A 545 -32.46 -17.93 7.01
CA SER A 545 -33.90 -18.23 6.97
C SER A 545 -34.23 -19.74 6.87
N GLY A 546 -33.27 -20.65 7.12
CA GLY A 546 -33.49 -22.11 7.17
C GLY A 546 -33.87 -22.79 5.84
N ASN A 547 -33.92 -22.04 4.75
CA ASN A 547 -34.40 -22.49 3.44
C ASN A 547 -33.30 -23.10 2.55
N LEU A 548 -32.02 -22.89 2.87
CA LEU A 548 -30.87 -23.35 2.07
C LEU A 548 -30.98 -24.82 1.65
N SER A 549 -31.33 -25.71 2.59
CA SER A 549 -31.45 -27.15 2.34
C SER A 549 -32.54 -27.50 1.31
N GLN A 550 -33.62 -26.71 1.27
CA GLN A 550 -34.66 -26.85 0.25
C GLN A 550 -34.19 -26.26 -1.09
N SER A 551 -33.48 -25.12 -1.04
CA SER A 551 -32.99 -24.41 -2.23
C SER A 551 -31.92 -25.16 -3.01
N ILE A 552 -31.02 -25.89 -2.33
CA ILE A 552 -29.93 -26.64 -2.99
C ILE A 552 -30.16 -28.15 -3.07
N GLY A 553 -31.26 -28.66 -2.49
CA GLY A 553 -31.64 -30.08 -2.57
C GLY A 553 -30.80 -31.05 -1.72
N PHE A 554 -29.88 -30.54 -0.89
CA PHE A 554 -29.10 -31.31 0.09
C PHE A 554 -29.42 -30.85 1.50
N ASN A 555 -29.46 -31.76 2.47
CA ASN A 555 -29.61 -31.37 3.87
C ASN A 555 -28.30 -30.77 4.39
N VAL A 556 -28.27 -29.47 4.65
CA VAL A 556 -27.13 -28.73 5.20
C VAL A 556 -27.41 -28.39 6.66
N SER A 557 -26.49 -28.71 7.57
CA SER A 557 -26.57 -28.27 8.98
C SER A 557 -25.99 -26.88 9.19
N SER A 558 -24.85 -26.59 8.56
CA SER A 558 -24.23 -25.27 8.55
C SER A 558 -23.38 -25.06 7.29
N MET A 559 -22.99 -23.81 7.07
CA MET A 559 -22.18 -23.38 5.95
C MET A 559 -21.14 -22.37 6.44
N GLY A 560 -19.86 -22.65 6.19
CA GLY A 560 -18.81 -21.65 6.26
C GLY A 560 -18.77 -20.81 4.98
N LEU A 561 -18.64 -19.49 5.11
CA LEU A 561 -18.39 -18.58 3.99
C LEU A 561 -17.10 -17.77 4.19
N ILE A 562 -16.30 -17.65 3.14
CA ILE A 562 -15.27 -16.62 3.00
C ILE A 562 -15.64 -15.80 1.75
N PRO A 563 -16.21 -14.60 1.91
CA PRO A 563 -16.50 -13.72 0.78
C PRO A 563 -15.20 -13.21 0.13
N PRO A 564 -15.22 -12.85 -1.16
CA PRO A 564 -14.10 -12.15 -1.78
C PRO A 564 -13.90 -10.78 -1.09
N PRO A 565 -12.66 -10.26 -1.01
CA PRO A 565 -12.42 -8.93 -0.49
C PRO A 565 -13.01 -7.87 -1.43
N PRO A 566 -13.45 -6.71 -0.91
CA PRO A 566 -13.88 -5.58 -1.73
C PRO A 566 -12.78 -5.06 -2.64
N SER A 567 -13.18 -4.57 -3.82
CA SER A 567 -12.28 -3.89 -4.77
C SER A 567 -11.54 -2.74 -4.09
N SER A 568 -10.31 -2.46 -4.50
CA SER A 568 -9.52 -1.32 -4.00
C SER A 568 -10.14 0.07 -4.23
N SER A 569 -11.25 0.13 -4.99
CA SER A 569 -12.11 1.30 -5.24
C SER A 569 -13.34 1.41 -4.31
N ASP A 570 -13.74 0.34 -3.62
CA ASP A 570 -14.90 0.30 -2.70
C ASP A 570 -14.46 0.83 -1.31
N ASP A 571 -15.22 1.76 -0.71
CA ASP A 571 -14.90 2.34 0.60
C ASP A 571 -14.69 1.29 1.71
N SER A 572 -15.34 0.11 1.62
CA SER A 572 -15.18 -0.98 2.58
C SER A 572 -13.79 -1.65 2.54
N TRP A 573 -13.02 -1.48 1.46
CA TRP A 573 -11.61 -1.90 1.41
C TRP A 573 -10.75 -1.18 2.45
N LYS A 574 -11.15 0.02 2.91
CA LYS A 574 -10.44 0.73 3.97
C LYS A 574 -10.42 -0.06 5.28
N GLU A 575 -11.54 -0.69 5.67
CA GLU A 575 -11.57 -1.57 6.85
C GLU A 575 -10.57 -2.73 6.69
N GLU A 576 -10.57 -3.38 5.53
CA GLU A 576 -9.68 -4.51 5.21
C GLU A 576 -8.20 -4.13 5.28
N THR A 577 -7.82 -2.96 4.76
CA THR A 577 -6.41 -2.50 4.76
C THR A 577 -5.87 -2.10 6.13
N THR A 578 -6.76 -1.90 7.12
CA THR A 578 -6.38 -1.67 8.52
C THR A 578 -6.22 -2.94 9.36
N THR A 579 -6.55 -4.12 8.80
CA THR A 579 -6.33 -5.40 9.48
C THR A 579 -4.83 -5.73 9.58
N GLU A 580 -4.41 -6.36 10.68
CA GLU A 580 -3.03 -6.83 10.79
C GLU A 580 -2.78 -7.98 9.81
N VAL A 581 -1.76 -7.84 8.96
CA VAL A 581 -1.41 -8.86 7.98
C VAL A 581 -0.71 -10.02 8.68
N THR A 582 -1.37 -11.19 8.71
CA THR A 582 -0.80 -12.44 9.25
C THR A 582 -0.64 -13.50 8.15
N ARG A 583 -0.07 -14.66 8.52
CA ARG A 583 -0.01 -15.87 7.66
C ARG A 583 -1.22 -16.78 7.81
N GLU A 584 -2.10 -16.51 8.77
CA GLU A 584 -3.21 -17.39 9.16
C GLU A 584 -4.23 -17.54 8.02
N GLU A 585 -5.07 -18.58 8.08
CA GLU A 585 -6.19 -18.70 7.15
C GLU A 585 -7.28 -17.66 7.45
N PRO A 586 -7.99 -17.16 6.43
CA PRO A 586 -9.05 -16.18 6.63
C PRO A 586 -10.15 -16.73 7.52
N THR A 587 -10.77 -15.84 8.30
CA THR A 587 -11.86 -16.18 9.20
C THR A 587 -13.09 -16.68 8.43
N VAL A 588 -13.37 -17.98 8.55
CA VAL A 588 -14.58 -18.59 8.01
C VAL A 588 -15.79 -18.06 8.78
N SER A 589 -16.70 -17.37 8.11
CA SER A 589 -17.96 -16.92 8.68
C SER A 589 -18.92 -18.11 8.79
N TYR A 590 -19.25 -18.53 10.01
CA TYR A 590 -20.20 -19.61 10.27
C TYR A 590 -21.64 -19.12 10.06
N VAL A 591 -22.39 -19.79 9.18
CA VAL A 591 -23.79 -19.46 8.88
C VAL A 591 -24.66 -20.71 8.97
N SER A 592 -25.74 -20.61 9.74
CA SER A 592 -26.80 -21.62 9.88
C SER A 592 -28.14 -20.91 10.04
N SER A 593 -29.23 -21.65 10.28
CA SER A 593 -30.55 -21.04 10.53
C SER A 593 -30.53 -20.26 11.84
N VAL A 594 -30.92 -18.98 11.80
CA VAL A 594 -31.14 -18.22 13.04
C VAL A 594 -32.36 -18.79 13.74
N ASN A 595 -32.21 -19.06 15.02
CA ASN A 595 -33.27 -19.51 15.92
C ASN A 595 -33.73 -18.37 16.82
N ASN A 596 -32.79 -17.55 17.32
CA ASN A 596 -33.10 -16.46 18.24
C ASN A 596 -32.18 -15.24 18.06
N LEU A 597 -32.68 -14.08 18.46
CA LEU A 597 -31.95 -12.82 18.53
C LEU A 597 -31.78 -12.45 20.01
N LEU A 598 -30.56 -12.54 20.53
CA LEU A 598 -30.28 -12.29 21.94
C LEU A 598 -29.87 -10.84 22.16
N LEU A 599 -30.58 -10.11 23.02
CA LEU A 599 -30.13 -8.81 23.53
C LEU A 599 -29.08 -9.04 24.62
N ILE A 600 -27.80 -8.91 24.27
CA ILE A 600 -26.67 -9.18 25.18
C ILE A 600 -26.35 -7.96 26.04
N VAL A 601 -26.47 -6.76 25.48
CA VAL A 601 -26.34 -5.50 26.21
C VAL A 601 -27.68 -4.78 26.17
N GLU A 602 -28.34 -4.67 27.32
CA GLU A 602 -29.57 -3.91 27.50
C GLU A 602 -29.33 -2.41 27.29
N PRO A 603 -30.23 -1.66 26.63
CA PRO A 603 -30.16 -0.21 26.61
C PRO A 603 -30.34 0.37 28.04
N ILE A 604 -29.72 1.52 28.29
CA ILE A 604 -29.96 2.33 29.49
C ILE A 604 -30.28 3.76 29.04
N ALA A 605 -31.53 4.16 29.20
CA ALA A 605 -31.94 5.55 29.01
C ALA A 605 -31.51 6.43 30.19
N GLY A 606 -31.27 7.72 29.93
CA GLY A 606 -31.12 8.72 30.98
C GLY A 606 -32.46 9.09 31.62
N GLU A 607 -32.42 9.80 32.77
CA GLU A 607 -33.65 10.31 33.41
C GLU A 607 -34.39 11.28 32.49
N PHE A 608 -33.67 12.01 31.64
CA PHE A 608 -34.21 12.98 30.70
C PHE A 608 -33.96 12.58 29.24
N VAL A 609 -34.79 13.10 28.33
CA VAL A 609 -34.63 12.97 26.87
C VAL A 609 -33.22 13.34 26.41
N GLY A 610 -32.63 12.51 25.55
CA GLY A 610 -31.23 12.57 25.14
C GLY A 610 -30.69 11.21 24.68
N PRO A 611 -29.37 11.09 24.48
CA PRO A 611 -28.70 9.82 24.16
C PRO A 611 -28.84 8.77 25.25
N LEU A 612 -28.81 7.49 24.88
CA LEU A 612 -28.69 6.41 25.86
C LEU A 612 -27.33 6.45 26.58
N TYR A 613 -27.34 6.23 27.90
CA TYR A 613 -26.14 6.05 28.72
C TYR A 613 -25.43 4.72 28.43
N GLN A 614 -26.18 3.72 27.94
CA GLN A 614 -25.65 2.45 27.43
C GLN A 614 -26.41 2.08 26.17
N GLN A 615 -25.67 1.89 25.07
CA GLN A 615 -26.23 1.50 23.78
C GLN A 615 -26.48 -0.02 23.74
N PRO A 616 -27.53 -0.48 23.02
CA PRO A 616 -27.86 -1.89 22.94
C PRO A 616 -26.96 -2.67 21.96
N SER A 617 -26.67 -3.93 22.30
CA SER A 617 -25.93 -4.86 21.45
C SER A 617 -26.63 -6.21 21.40
N LEU A 618 -26.85 -6.72 20.18
CA LEU A 618 -27.55 -7.98 19.92
C LEU A 618 -26.64 -9.01 19.24
N MET A 619 -26.92 -10.28 19.51
CA MET A 619 -26.24 -11.43 18.90
C MET A 619 -27.27 -12.38 18.26
N ALA A 620 -27.10 -12.70 16.99
CA ALA A 620 -27.90 -13.71 16.29
C ALA A 620 -27.35 -15.12 16.57
N VAL A 621 -28.21 -16.07 16.96
CA VAL A 621 -27.81 -17.44 17.30
C VAL A 621 -28.70 -18.52 16.69
N ASP A 622 -28.12 -19.72 16.53
CA ASP A 622 -28.84 -20.94 16.15
C ASP A 622 -29.52 -21.64 17.35
N GLU A 623 -30.07 -22.84 17.12
CA GLU A 623 -30.75 -23.63 18.16
C GLU A 623 -29.80 -24.08 19.28
N GLN A 624 -28.50 -24.25 18.97
CA GLN A 624 -27.47 -24.67 19.92
C GLN A 624 -26.82 -23.48 20.64
N GLY A 625 -27.11 -22.25 20.22
CA GLY A 625 -26.58 -21.01 20.78
C GLY A 625 -25.29 -20.51 20.14
N ASN A 626 -24.87 -21.06 18.98
CA ASN A 626 -23.68 -20.61 18.28
C ASN A 626 -23.90 -19.25 17.60
N CYS A 627 -22.83 -18.45 17.49
CA CYS A 627 -22.79 -17.16 16.81
C CYS A 627 -23.01 -17.32 15.29
N VAL A 628 -24.19 -16.94 14.77
CA VAL A 628 -24.54 -17.03 13.34
C VAL A 628 -24.17 -15.73 12.63
N ALA A 629 -23.25 -15.80 11.67
CA ALA A 629 -22.66 -14.64 11.00
C ALA A 629 -23.58 -13.96 9.97
N VAL A 630 -24.71 -13.40 10.43
CA VAL A 630 -25.69 -12.65 9.62
C VAL A 630 -25.04 -11.53 8.80
N GLY A 631 -23.94 -10.94 9.28
CA GLY A 631 -23.19 -9.88 8.60
C GLY A 631 -22.52 -10.22 7.26
N VAL A 632 -22.62 -11.47 6.78
CA VAL A 632 -22.31 -11.82 5.37
C VAL A 632 -23.44 -11.44 4.41
N THR A 633 -24.60 -11.05 4.94
CA THR A 633 -25.82 -10.72 4.18
C THR A 633 -26.12 -9.22 4.21
N THR A 634 -27.03 -8.78 3.35
CA THR A 634 -27.60 -7.43 3.35
C THR A 634 -28.66 -7.22 4.45
N LEU A 635 -28.84 -8.17 5.38
CA LEU A 635 -29.86 -8.09 6.42
C LEU A 635 -29.48 -7.13 7.54
N THR A 636 -30.40 -6.22 7.85
CA THR A 636 -30.30 -5.25 8.93
C THR A 636 -31.24 -5.61 10.08
N VAL A 637 -30.81 -5.30 11.31
CA VAL A 637 -31.72 -5.20 12.45
C VAL A 637 -32.26 -3.76 12.53
N THR A 638 -33.56 -3.62 12.80
CA THR A 638 -34.21 -2.33 13.01
C THR A 638 -34.58 -2.18 14.49
N ALA A 639 -34.13 -1.10 15.13
CA ALA A 639 -34.54 -0.70 16.47
C ALA A 639 -35.79 0.19 16.40
N SER A 640 -36.76 -0.10 17.25
CA SER A 640 -38.01 0.66 17.39
C SER A 640 -38.32 0.91 18.87
N LEU A 641 -38.99 2.02 19.19
CA LEU A 641 -39.44 2.35 20.54
C LEU A 641 -40.92 1.96 20.67
N GLN A 642 -41.29 1.30 21.76
CA GLN A 642 -42.67 0.86 22.03
C GLN A 642 -43.19 1.42 23.34
N ASP A 643 -44.52 1.65 23.40
CA ASP A 643 -45.24 2.01 24.62
C ASP A 643 -45.45 0.80 25.56
N ALA A 644 -46.07 1.06 26.71
CA ALA A 644 -46.39 0.06 27.74
C ALA A 644 -47.41 -1.03 27.29
N ILE A 645 -47.96 -0.93 26.08
CA ILE A 645 -48.94 -1.85 25.48
C ILE A 645 -48.31 -2.57 24.26
N GLY A 646 -47.07 -2.23 23.88
CA GLY A 646 -46.35 -2.80 22.74
C GLY A 646 -46.58 -2.07 21.40
N ASN A 647 -47.27 -0.92 21.37
CA ASN A 647 -47.44 -0.15 20.15
C ASN A 647 -46.13 0.58 19.81
N SER A 648 -45.69 0.53 18.55
CA SER A 648 -44.52 1.32 18.11
C SER A 648 -44.85 2.82 18.14
N ILE A 649 -43.98 3.61 18.74
CA ILE A 649 -44.11 5.06 18.89
C ILE A 649 -42.92 5.81 18.25
N SER A 650 -43.18 7.04 17.80
CA SER A 650 -42.13 7.97 17.38
C SER A 650 -41.36 8.51 18.58
N GLY A 651 -40.06 8.77 18.42
CA GLY A 651 -39.22 9.38 19.46
C GLY A 651 -37.81 8.77 19.56
N LEU A 652 -37.55 7.64 18.92
CA LEU A 652 -36.19 7.13 18.73
C LEU A 652 -35.47 7.92 17.63
N PHE A 653 -34.20 8.26 17.87
CA PHE A 653 -33.31 9.01 16.97
C PHE A 653 -31.91 8.40 17.01
N GLY A 654 -31.04 8.79 16.06
CA GLY A 654 -29.78 8.09 15.76
C GLY A 654 -29.99 7.07 14.64
N ASN A 655 -28.99 6.22 14.38
CA ASN A 655 -29.06 5.20 13.35
C ASN A 655 -29.88 3.98 13.82
N THR A 656 -31.20 4.05 13.61
CA THR A 656 -32.14 2.99 14.03
C THR A 656 -32.06 1.71 13.20
N THR A 657 -31.28 1.66 12.12
CA THR A 657 -31.16 0.49 11.25
C THR A 657 -29.68 0.13 11.06
N LEU A 658 -29.31 -1.10 11.41
CA LEU A 658 -27.91 -1.51 11.50
C LEU A 658 -27.65 -2.85 10.79
N LEU A 659 -26.63 -2.89 9.94
CA LEU A 659 -26.10 -4.12 9.36
C LEU A 659 -25.30 -4.89 10.42
N PHE A 660 -25.43 -6.22 10.46
CA PHE A 660 -24.61 -7.06 11.32
C PHE A 660 -23.12 -7.01 10.90
N LYS A 661 -22.22 -7.11 11.88
CA LYS A 661 -20.81 -7.50 11.66
C LYS A 661 -20.56 -8.84 12.34
N SER A 662 -20.26 -9.88 11.55
CA SER A 662 -20.39 -11.28 11.98
C SER A 662 -21.79 -11.54 12.57
N CYS A 663 -21.92 -12.14 13.75
CA CYS A 663 -23.21 -12.36 14.42
C CYS A 663 -23.70 -11.18 15.28
N TRP A 664 -22.97 -10.06 15.32
CA TRP A 664 -23.25 -8.95 16.22
C TRP A 664 -23.88 -7.75 15.53
N ALA A 665 -24.83 -7.10 16.20
CA ALA A 665 -25.36 -5.80 15.84
C ALA A 665 -25.29 -4.87 17.06
N ASN A 666 -24.31 -3.96 17.04
CA ASN A 666 -23.96 -3.08 18.16
C ASN A 666 -24.32 -1.64 17.79
N PHE A 667 -25.37 -1.08 18.39
CA PHE A 667 -25.74 0.31 18.18
C PHE A 667 -24.77 1.26 18.90
N SER A 668 -24.68 2.52 18.46
CA SER A 668 -23.70 3.49 18.96
C SER A 668 -24.27 4.88 19.29
N ASP A 669 -25.40 5.27 18.69
CA ASP A 669 -25.90 6.65 18.70
C ASP A 669 -27.40 6.80 19.02
N LEU A 670 -28.08 5.71 19.44
CA LEU A 670 -29.52 5.76 19.74
C LEU A 670 -29.81 6.76 20.87
N SER A 671 -30.87 7.54 20.65
CA SER A 671 -31.30 8.66 21.48
C SER A 671 -32.83 8.72 21.57
N ILE A 672 -33.37 9.22 22.67
CA ILE A 672 -34.82 9.33 22.92
C ILE A 672 -35.21 10.81 23.01
N LEU A 673 -36.08 11.26 22.11
CA LEU A 673 -36.50 12.66 21.96
C LEU A 673 -37.78 13.02 22.73
N HIS A 674 -38.53 12.04 23.22
CA HIS A 674 -39.84 12.24 23.84
C HIS A 674 -39.94 11.48 25.17
N SER A 675 -40.50 12.14 26.19
CA SER A 675 -40.78 11.52 27.49
C SER A 675 -41.85 10.44 27.42
N GLY A 676 -41.69 9.38 28.21
CA GLY A 676 -42.69 8.33 28.38
C GLY A 676 -42.36 7.40 29.56
N GLU A 677 -43.35 6.63 29.98
CA GLU A 677 -43.24 5.67 31.10
C GLU A 677 -43.46 4.23 30.59
N ASN A 678 -42.72 3.28 31.17
CA ASN A 678 -42.66 1.88 30.79
C ASN A 678 -42.37 1.64 29.30
N LEU A 679 -41.55 2.50 28.70
CA LEU A 679 -41.08 2.38 27.33
C LEU A 679 -40.16 1.16 27.19
N THR A 680 -40.23 0.46 26.06
CA THR A 680 -39.28 -0.61 25.69
C THR A 680 -38.69 -0.36 24.32
N MET A 681 -37.52 -0.92 24.03
CA MET A 681 -36.99 -1.02 22.67
C MET A 681 -37.23 -2.41 22.12
N ALA A 682 -37.83 -2.50 20.93
CA ALA A 682 -37.99 -3.73 20.19
C ALA A 682 -37.08 -3.71 18.95
N PHE A 683 -36.30 -4.77 18.80
CA PHE A 683 -35.30 -4.96 17.75
C PHE A 683 -35.78 -6.09 16.84
N THR A 684 -35.92 -5.83 15.54
CA THR A 684 -36.49 -6.79 14.58
C THR A 684 -35.52 -7.09 13.44
N LEU A 685 -35.45 -8.37 13.05
CA LEU A 685 -34.66 -8.91 11.95
C LEU A 685 -35.52 -9.96 11.24
N LYS A 686 -36.05 -9.64 10.05
CA LYS A 686 -37.12 -10.43 9.40
C LYS A 686 -38.21 -10.85 10.41
N ASP A 687 -38.30 -12.14 10.71
CA ASP A 687 -39.29 -12.77 11.58
C ASP A 687 -38.82 -12.96 13.03
N TRP A 688 -37.54 -12.70 13.32
CA TRP A 688 -36.97 -12.75 14.69
C TRP A 688 -37.04 -11.37 15.35
N ALA A 689 -37.32 -11.36 16.65
CA ALA A 689 -37.37 -10.13 17.45
C ALA A 689 -36.76 -10.33 18.84
N ALA A 690 -36.18 -9.24 19.36
CA ALA A 690 -35.73 -9.10 20.75
C ALA A 690 -36.34 -7.84 21.36
N GLN A 691 -36.53 -7.82 22.68
CA GLN A 691 -37.10 -6.67 23.39
C GLN A 691 -36.30 -6.36 24.65
N SER A 692 -36.07 -5.08 24.94
CA SER A 692 -35.44 -4.62 26.17
C SER A 692 -36.38 -4.73 27.37
N ARG A 693 -35.83 -4.72 28.58
CA ARG A 693 -36.59 -4.31 29.77
C ARG A 693 -37.20 -2.92 29.59
N SER A 694 -38.22 -2.61 30.39
CA SER A 694 -38.85 -1.29 30.38
C SER A 694 -38.04 -0.22 31.12
N PHE A 695 -38.16 1.02 30.66
CA PHE A 695 -37.52 2.20 31.25
C PHE A 695 -38.42 3.44 31.15
N ASN A 696 -38.08 4.49 31.91
CA ASN A 696 -38.83 5.75 31.98
C ASN A 696 -37.92 6.91 31.57
N VAL A 697 -38.46 7.88 30.83
CA VAL A 697 -37.73 9.09 30.37
C VAL A 697 -38.60 10.33 30.57
N ARG A 698 -38.03 11.40 31.12
CA ARG A 698 -38.71 12.67 31.42
C ARG A 698 -38.32 13.77 30.41
N ASN A 699 -39.19 14.75 30.24
CA ASN A 699 -38.82 15.96 29.50
C ASN A 699 -37.95 16.87 30.39
N ILE A 700 -37.00 17.58 29.79
CA ILE A 700 -36.17 18.57 30.49
C ILE A 700 -37.07 19.72 30.94
N SER A 701 -37.14 19.97 32.26
CA SER A 701 -38.02 20.99 32.83
C SER A 701 -37.46 22.41 32.60
N THR A 702 -38.00 23.12 31.61
CA THR A 702 -37.62 24.51 31.31
C THR A 702 -38.30 25.49 32.28
N THR A 703 -37.62 25.86 33.36
CA THR A 703 -38.07 26.94 34.26
C THR A 703 -36.92 27.86 34.68
N GLN A 704 -37.23 29.14 34.89
CA GLN A 704 -36.28 30.26 35.05
C GLN A 704 -35.52 30.28 36.39
N PRO A 705 -34.41 31.05 36.49
CA PRO A 705 -33.60 31.13 37.70
C PRO A 705 -34.35 31.74 38.91
N PRO A 706 -33.92 31.45 40.15
CA PRO A 706 -34.61 31.92 41.35
C PRO A 706 -34.58 33.44 41.49
N MET A 707 -35.74 34.06 41.72
CA MET A 707 -35.83 35.46 42.14
C MET A 707 -35.30 35.65 43.57
N THR A 708 -34.62 36.77 43.78
CA THR A 708 -34.16 37.21 45.10
C THR A 708 -35.32 37.59 46.02
N THR A 709 -35.38 37.00 47.21
CA THR A 709 -36.06 37.62 48.37
C THR A 709 -35.05 37.79 49.50
N SER A 710 -34.64 39.04 49.74
CA SER A 710 -33.73 39.41 50.81
C SER A 710 -34.39 39.32 52.19
N ASN A 711 -33.66 38.82 53.19
CA ASN A 711 -33.81 39.26 54.57
C ASN A 711 -32.46 39.20 55.29
N SER A 712 -32.09 40.27 55.99
CA SER A 712 -30.74 40.48 56.50
C SER A 712 -30.69 40.61 58.01
N THR A 713 -29.82 39.83 58.68
CA THR A 713 -29.31 40.20 60.01
C THR A 713 -27.92 39.60 60.31
N LYS A 714 -26.90 40.44 60.09
CA LYS A 714 -25.54 40.54 60.70
C LYS A 714 -24.68 39.28 61.03
N PRO A 715 -23.35 39.33 60.78
CA PRO A 715 -22.39 38.27 61.09
C PRO A 715 -21.63 38.48 62.42
N ILE A 716 -20.87 37.47 62.85
CA ILE A 716 -19.74 37.61 63.79
C ILE A 716 -18.49 36.90 63.21
N THR A 717 -17.35 37.56 63.40
CA THR A 717 -15.93 37.26 63.07
C THR A 717 -15.45 35.82 63.40
N THR A 718 -14.41 35.26 62.77
CA THR A 718 -13.02 35.79 62.70
C THR A 718 -12.17 35.52 61.45
N HIS A 719 -11.26 36.48 61.19
CA HIS A 719 -10.04 36.49 60.37
C HIS A 719 -9.03 35.38 60.78
N GLU A 720 -7.94 34.98 60.07
CA GLU A 720 -7.30 35.24 58.75
C GLU A 720 -6.17 34.17 58.54
N PRO A 721 -5.28 34.14 57.50
CA PRO A 721 -5.01 35.12 56.41
C PRO A 721 -5.01 34.58 54.96
N SER A 722 -4.85 35.52 54.03
CA SER A 722 -4.47 35.40 52.60
C SER A 722 -3.34 36.42 52.33
N PRO A 723 -2.79 36.63 51.11
CA PRO A 723 -2.95 35.96 49.81
C PRO A 723 -1.64 35.19 49.44
N THR A 724 -1.09 35.02 48.23
CA THR A 724 -1.25 35.51 46.82
C THR A 724 -0.49 34.51 45.91
N THR A 725 -0.70 34.34 44.59
CA THR A 725 -1.63 34.91 43.59
C THR A 725 -2.17 33.71 42.76
N ASP A 726 -2.43 33.62 41.43
CA ASP A 726 -2.43 34.52 40.27
C ASP A 726 -3.53 34.10 39.24
N ASN A 727 -3.54 34.69 38.05
CA ASN A 727 -4.71 34.75 37.16
C ASN A 727 -4.68 33.77 35.96
N SER A 728 -5.87 33.32 35.56
CA SER A 728 -6.14 32.92 34.17
C SER A 728 -7.58 33.29 33.79
N ILE A 729 -7.72 34.22 32.85
CA ILE A 729 -8.98 34.58 32.19
C ILE A 729 -8.66 34.79 30.72
N PHE A 730 -9.26 34.01 29.82
CA PHE A 730 -9.56 34.47 28.47
C PHE A 730 -10.84 33.81 27.94
N GLY A 731 -11.82 34.64 27.59
CA GLY A 731 -13.07 34.21 27.01
C GLY A 731 -13.92 35.39 26.57
N SER A 732 -13.83 35.75 25.29
CA SER A 732 -14.84 36.52 24.55
C SER A 732 -14.44 36.62 23.08
N GLY A 733 -15.40 36.42 22.19
CA GLY A 733 -15.25 36.76 20.77
C GLY A 733 -15.73 38.19 20.50
N SER A 734 -15.37 38.75 19.34
CA SER A 734 -15.88 40.04 18.87
C SER A 734 -16.38 39.93 17.42
N VAL A 735 -17.46 40.64 17.13
CA VAL A 735 -18.08 40.72 15.80
C VAL A 735 -17.48 41.92 15.06
N LEU A 736 -17.15 41.78 13.78
CA LEU A 736 -16.68 42.89 12.95
C LEU A 736 -17.43 43.03 11.62
N SER A 737 -17.61 44.30 11.25
CA SER A 737 -18.41 44.80 10.14
C SER A 737 -18.00 44.27 8.77
N ALA A 738 -18.98 44.13 7.87
CA ALA A 738 -18.72 44.13 6.43
C ALA A 738 -18.17 45.50 5.97
N GLY A 739 -17.35 45.52 4.90
CA GLY A 739 -16.99 46.77 4.23
C GLY A 739 -15.62 46.87 3.56
N CYS A 740 -15.31 46.05 2.54
CA CYS A 740 -14.46 46.49 1.43
C CYS A 740 -14.61 45.61 0.18
N LEU A 741 -14.58 46.22 -1.01
CA LEU A 741 -14.45 45.50 -2.28
C LEU A 741 -12.96 45.41 -2.65
N CYS A 742 -12.49 44.21 -2.96
CA CYS A 742 -11.30 43.99 -3.79
C CYS A 742 -11.67 43.04 -4.92
N LEU A 743 -11.34 43.38 -6.17
CA LEU A 743 -11.64 42.53 -7.32
C LEU A 743 -10.69 41.33 -7.36
N ILE A 744 -11.24 40.12 -7.49
CA ILE A 744 -10.49 38.92 -7.87
C ILE A 744 -10.69 38.72 -9.38
N THR A 745 -9.71 39.16 -10.18
CA THR A 745 -9.66 38.85 -11.61
C THR A 745 -9.20 37.40 -11.82
N VAL A 746 -10.15 36.49 -12.02
CA VAL A 746 -9.86 35.10 -12.42
C VAL A 746 -9.52 35.08 -13.91
N ILE A 747 -8.26 34.85 -14.25
CA ILE A 747 -7.83 34.64 -15.64
C ILE A 747 -7.79 33.13 -15.91
N TYR A 748 -8.79 32.63 -16.63
CA TYR A 748 -8.75 31.30 -17.24
C TYR A 748 -7.90 31.35 -18.52
N SER A 749 -6.69 30.81 -18.49
CA SER A 749 -5.85 30.64 -19.68
C SER A 749 -6.29 29.42 -20.49
N VAL A 750 -7.28 29.61 -21.36
CA VAL A 750 -7.68 28.64 -22.39
C VAL A 750 -6.65 28.64 -23.53
N VAL A 751 -6.03 27.49 -23.77
CA VAL A 751 -5.25 27.18 -24.99
C VAL A 751 -5.68 25.77 -25.41
N CYS A 752 -6.75 25.63 -26.20
CA CYS A 752 -6.76 25.66 -27.66
C CYS A 752 -6.04 24.46 -28.31
N ASN A 753 -6.84 23.48 -28.74
CA ASN A 753 -6.43 22.49 -29.74
C ASN A 753 -6.04 23.17 -31.05
N SER A 754 -4.96 22.74 -31.70
CA SER A 754 -4.83 22.70 -33.17
C SER A 754 -3.60 21.89 -33.59
N ILE A 755 -3.85 20.85 -34.40
CA ILE A 755 -2.89 20.00 -35.13
C ILE A 755 -2.00 19.13 -34.21
#